data_AF-A0A6A6LRJ0-F1
#
_entry.id   AF-A0A6A6LRJ0-F1
#
_cell.length_a   1.000
_cell.length_b   1.000
_cell.length_c   1.000
_cell.angle_alpha   90.00
_cell.angle_beta   90.00
_cell.angle_gamma   90.00
#
_symmetry.space_group_name_H-M   'P 1'
#
loop_
_entity.id
_entity.type
_entity.pdbx_description
1 polymer ?
#
loop_
_entity_poly.entity_id
_entity_poly.type
_entity_poly.pdbx_seq_one_letter_code
_entity_poly.pdbx_strand_id
1 'polypeptide(L)'
;MASSSSPSSLSPPKVPTELYVTNREKLLKSLRQYLIETSRPLHGFVFLQGGEEKFRYCTDHIELFRQESYFAYLFGVTEPGFCGAIDVATGNSILFVPRLPADYAVWLGEIKPLSYFQEKYKVSMVYYTDEIVGALHKISKEVDKPLLFLLHGLNTDSSNFSNAAGFEGIEKFESDLTTLHPILTECRVLKSDLELAVVKFANDISSEAHVEVMRKIQVGMKEYQLESIFLHHTYMYGGCRHCSYTCICATGENSAVLHYGHAAAPNDRTLEDGDMALFDMGAEYNFYGSDITCSFPVNGKFTSDQSLIYNAVLDAHNAVISAMRPGVSWLDMHNNVDDMMTERLGAVFMPHGLGHLLGIDTHDPGGYLKGPKRSKEPGLRSLRTARELEEGMVITVEPGCYFIDALLDPAMENSNTSKFFNREAIGRFKGFGGVRIESDVHVTANGSNNMTNVPREVWEIEAVMAGAAWPLDKASACSRENKNKFLFKNKIILDVGAGTGILSLFCAKAGAAHVYAVECSDMADMAMEMVESNGFSEVVTVLKGKIEEIELPVAKVSDGILLPDKASLYLTAIEDADYKEDKIEFWSNVYSFNMSCIKKQAMMEPLVDTVDQNQIVSNCQLLKTMDISKMVSGDASFTVPFKLVAECDDYIHALVAYFDMSFTKCHKLMGFSTGPRSRATHWKQTFLYLEDVLTTCEREALTGNMTVAPNKKNPRGIDIMIKYALNGQRCVISRTQYFKMQ
;
A
#
# COMPACT_ATOMS: atom_id res chain seq x y z
N MET A 1 -22.90 33.46 -6.95
CA MET A 1 -23.57 32.37 -7.69
C MET A 1 -22.81 31.10 -7.38
N ALA A 2 -23.31 30.29 -6.44
CA ALA A 2 -22.70 29.02 -6.06
C ALA A 2 -23.12 27.96 -7.09
N SER A 3 -22.17 27.47 -7.88
CA SER A 3 -22.41 26.33 -8.77
C SER A 3 -22.54 25.08 -7.91
N SER A 4 -23.78 24.61 -7.76
CA SER A 4 -24.12 23.32 -7.17
C SER A 4 -23.64 22.18 -8.07
N SER A 5 -22.39 21.75 -7.91
CA SER A 5 -21.95 20.43 -8.38
C SER A 5 -22.32 19.40 -7.32
N SER A 6 -22.95 18.29 -7.73
CA SER A 6 -23.15 17.12 -6.86
C SER A 6 -21.81 16.70 -6.23
N PRO A 7 -21.70 16.48 -4.90
CA PRO A 7 -20.43 16.16 -4.25
C PRO A 7 -19.92 14.74 -4.54
N SER A 8 -20.83 13.81 -4.82
CA SER A 8 -20.52 12.42 -5.22
C SER A 8 -21.02 12.15 -6.64
N SER A 9 -20.27 11.31 -7.35
CA SER A 9 -20.68 10.77 -8.67
C SER A 9 -21.35 9.40 -8.57
N LEU A 10 -21.36 8.79 -7.38
CA LEU A 10 -21.95 7.50 -7.11
C LEU A 10 -23.44 7.65 -6.77
N SER A 11 -24.23 6.68 -7.19
CA SER A 11 -25.65 6.60 -6.86
C SER A 11 -25.98 5.18 -6.39
N PRO A 12 -26.79 4.99 -5.33
CA PRO A 12 -27.12 3.67 -4.81
C PRO A 12 -27.79 2.81 -5.89
N PRO A 13 -27.18 1.68 -6.30
CA PRO A 13 -27.72 0.85 -7.36
C PRO A 13 -28.91 0.06 -6.83
N LYS A 14 -29.94 -0.13 -7.65
CA LYS A 14 -31.02 -1.05 -7.30
C LYS A 14 -30.46 -2.47 -7.25
N VAL A 15 -30.53 -3.12 -6.08
CA VAL A 15 -30.13 -4.52 -5.95
C VAL A 15 -31.23 -5.42 -6.53
N PRO A 16 -30.93 -6.25 -7.54
CA PRO A 16 -31.92 -7.14 -8.15
C PRO A 16 -32.27 -8.28 -7.18
N THR A 17 -33.56 -8.51 -6.96
CA THR A 17 -34.04 -9.61 -6.09
C THR A 17 -33.60 -10.99 -6.62
N GLU A 18 -33.26 -11.09 -7.92
CA GLU A 18 -32.62 -12.24 -8.57
C GLU A 18 -31.35 -12.72 -7.84
N LEU A 19 -30.63 -11.82 -7.14
CA LEU A 19 -29.49 -12.18 -6.30
C LEU A 19 -29.89 -13.26 -5.29
N TYR A 20 -30.97 -13.03 -4.56
CA TYR A 20 -31.44 -13.95 -3.52
C TYR A 20 -32.03 -15.23 -4.12
N VAL A 21 -32.67 -15.14 -5.30
CA VAL A 21 -33.13 -16.34 -6.04
C VAL A 21 -31.94 -17.24 -6.37
N THR A 22 -30.87 -16.65 -6.92
CA THR A 22 -29.64 -17.35 -7.28
C THR A 22 -28.98 -17.99 -6.06
N ASN A 23 -28.97 -17.30 -4.91
CA ASN A 23 -28.44 -17.84 -3.65
C ASN A 23 -29.24 -19.06 -3.14
N ARG A 24 -30.58 -19.03 -3.24
CA ARG A 24 -31.43 -20.19 -2.89
C ARG A 24 -31.19 -21.36 -3.84
N GLU A 25 -31.06 -21.12 -5.13
CA GLU A 25 -30.74 -22.14 -6.12
C GLU A 25 -29.37 -22.77 -5.87
N LYS A 26 -28.37 -21.94 -5.54
CA LYS A 26 -27.02 -22.38 -5.16
C LYS A 26 -27.04 -23.27 -3.93
N LEU A 27 -27.73 -22.87 -2.87
CA LEU A 27 -27.92 -23.69 -1.67
C LEU A 27 -28.60 -25.02 -2.01
N LEU A 28 -29.72 -24.99 -2.74
CA LEU A 28 -30.47 -26.19 -3.10
C LEU A 28 -29.64 -27.17 -3.91
N LYS A 29 -28.84 -26.68 -4.86
CA LYS A 29 -27.93 -27.51 -5.65
C LYS A 29 -26.93 -28.23 -4.74
N SER A 30 -26.26 -27.49 -3.86
CA SER A 30 -25.25 -28.04 -2.94
C SER A 30 -25.86 -29.00 -1.92
N LEU A 31 -27.02 -28.66 -1.35
CA LEU A 31 -27.72 -29.50 -0.38
C LEU A 31 -28.23 -30.79 -1.02
N ARG A 32 -28.87 -30.74 -2.20
CA ARG A 32 -29.33 -31.93 -2.92
C ARG A 32 -28.18 -32.84 -3.28
N GLN A 33 -27.06 -32.28 -3.74
CA GLN A 33 -25.86 -33.05 -4.05
C GLN A 33 -25.35 -33.80 -2.81
N TYR A 34 -25.22 -33.12 -1.68
CA TYR A 34 -24.81 -33.73 -0.40
C TYR A 34 -25.78 -34.84 0.05
N LEU A 35 -27.10 -34.60 -0.05
CA LEU A 35 -28.09 -35.61 0.33
C LEU A 35 -28.02 -36.84 -0.57
N ILE A 36 -27.83 -36.68 -1.89
CA ILE A 36 -27.63 -37.79 -2.83
C ILE A 36 -26.37 -38.59 -2.46
N GLU A 37 -25.24 -37.92 -2.25
CA GLU A 37 -23.96 -38.55 -1.90
C GLU A 37 -24.01 -39.31 -0.58
N THR A 38 -24.80 -38.82 0.38
CA THR A 38 -25.01 -39.45 1.69
C THR A 38 -26.20 -40.42 1.72
N SER A 39 -26.79 -40.73 0.56
CA SER A 39 -27.96 -41.62 0.42
C SER A 39 -29.17 -41.18 1.27
N ARG A 40 -29.32 -39.88 1.50
CA ARG A 40 -30.45 -39.27 2.18
C ARG A 40 -31.52 -38.82 1.17
N PRO A 41 -32.81 -38.97 1.50
CA PRO A 41 -33.90 -38.57 0.61
C PRO A 41 -33.98 -37.05 0.41
N LEU A 42 -34.36 -36.62 -0.80
CA LEU A 42 -34.52 -35.20 -1.17
C LEU A 42 -35.88 -34.64 -0.71
N HIS A 43 -36.14 -34.67 0.59
CA HIS A 43 -37.35 -34.11 1.19
C HIS A 43 -37.02 -33.28 2.43
N GLY A 44 -38.01 -32.56 2.93
CA GLY A 44 -37.87 -31.65 4.07
C GLY A 44 -37.68 -30.21 3.62
N PHE A 45 -37.53 -29.33 4.61
CA PHE A 45 -37.44 -27.89 4.40
C PHE A 45 -36.15 -27.36 5.02
N VAL A 46 -35.39 -26.56 4.28
CA VAL A 46 -34.49 -25.60 4.91
C VAL A 46 -35.35 -24.57 5.61
N PHE A 47 -35.14 -24.32 6.90
CA PHE A 47 -35.95 -23.38 7.66
C PHE A 47 -35.05 -22.42 8.46
N LEU A 48 -35.24 -21.13 8.26
CA LEU A 48 -34.51 -20.05 8.93
C LEU A 48 -35.49 -19.08 9.59
N GLN A 49 -35.11 -18.61 10.78
CA GLN A 49 -35.76 -17.50 11.47
C GLN A 49 -34.92 -16.24 11.22
N GLY A 50 -35.57 -15.17 10.75
CA GLY A 50 -34.97 -13.86 10.64
C GLY A 50 -34.77 -13.20 12.01
N GLY A 51 -34.04 -12.10 12.02
CA GLY A 51 -33.81 -11.28 13.19
C GLY A 51 -35.09 -10.60 13.69
N GLU A 52 -35.09 -10.29 14.98
CA GLU A 52 -36.14 -9.56 15.68
C GLU A 52 -35.64 -8.18 16.10
N GLU A 53 -36.55 -7.24 16.34
CA GLU A 53 -36.20 -5.94 16.91
C GLU A 53 -35.66 -6.12 18.33
N LYS A 54 -34.62 -5.34 18.65
CA LYS A 54 -34.01 -5.33 19.97
C LYS A 54 -34.29 -4.00 20.65
N PHE A 55 -34.56 -4.10 21.94
CA PHE A 55 -34.75 -2.95 22.80
C PHE A 55 -33.47 -2.69 23.59
N ARG A 56 -33.18 -1.41 23.83
CA ARG A 56 -32.09 -1.03 24.74
C ARG A 56 -32.50 -1.41 26.17
N TYR A 57 -31.97 -2.55 26.61
CA TYR A 57 -32.28 -3.16 27.91
C TYR A 57 -33.80 -3.28 28.14
N CYS A 58 -34.34 -2.67 29.20
CA CYS A 58 -35.75 -2.70 29.54
C CYS A 58 -36.55 -1.48 29.06
N THR A 59 -35.98 -0.64 28.18
CA THR A 59 -36.65 0.56 27.65
C THR A 59 -37.45 0.25 26.38
N ASP A 60 -38.23 1.22 25.90
CA ASP A 60 -38.93 1.17 24.61
C ASP A 60 -38.08 1.66 23.43
N HIS A 61 -36.81 1.99 23.66
CA HIS A 61 -35.91 2.42 22.60
C HIS A 61 -35.49 1.24 21.73
N ILE A 62 -36.03 1.17 20.52
CA ILE A 62 -35.70 0.18 19.51
C ILE A 62 -34.35 0.55 18.86
N GLU A 63 -33.40 -0.38 18.90
CA GLU A 63 -32.16 -0.26 18.14
C GLU A 63 -32.45 -0.36 16.64
N LEU A 64 -31.64 0.33 15.83
CA LEU A 64 -31.81 0.23 14.39
C LEU A 64 -31.64 -1.23 13.94
N PHE A 65 -32.69 -1.78 13.33
CA PHE A 65 -32.72 -3.17 12.93
C PHE A 65 -31.80 -3.46 11.73
N ARG A 66 -30.97 -4.48 11.87
CA ARG A 66 -30.15 -5.11 10.81
C ARG A 66 -30.44 -6.61 10.85
N GLN A 67 -30.73 -7.18 9.68
CA GLN A 67 -31.14 -8.57 9.53
C GLN A 67 -30.03 -9.58 9.91
N GLU A 68 -30.42 -10.81 10.28
CA GLU A 68 -29.50 -11.93 10.43
C GLU A 68 -28.90 -12.32 9.06
N SER A 69 -27.59 -12.54 9.01
CA SER A 69 -26.81 -12.62 7.75
C SER A 69 -27.19 -13.80 6.86
N TYR A 70 -27.47 -14.98 7.41
CA TYR A 70 -27.88 -16.14 6.62
C TYR A 70 -29.31 -15.99 6.07
N PHE A 71 -30.21 -15.38 6.84
CA PHE A 71 -31.56 -15.05 6.40
C PHE A 71 -31.54 -14.00 5.29
N ALA A 72 -30.75 -12.93 5.49
CA ALA A 72 -30.52 -11.89 4.49
C ALA A 72 -29.95 -12.48 3.19
N TYR A 73 -28.97 -13.39 3.27
CA TYR A 73 -28.36 -14.05 2.12
C TYR A 73 -29.36 -14.79 1.22
N LEU A 74 -30.35 -15.47 1.81
CA LEU A 74 -31.32 -16.28 1.05
C LEU A 74 -32.59 -15.51 0.63
N PHE A 75 -32.98 -14.48 1.37
CA PHE A 75 -34.28 -13.83 1.16
C PHE A 75 -34.21 -12.32 0.91
N GLY A 76 -33.13 -11.64 1.31
CA GLY A 76 -33.00 -10.19 1.17
C GLY A 76 -34.01 -9.38 1.99
N VAL A 77 -34.64 -10.02 2.98
CA VAL A 77 -35.74 -9.44 3.75
C VAL A 77 -35.22 -8.42 4.74
N THR A 78 -35.78 -7.21 4.67
CA THR A 78 -35.39 -6.08 5.53
C THR A 78 -36.27 -5.94 6.77
N GLU A 79 -37.43 -6.59 6.81
CA GLU A 79 -38.36 -6.51 7.93
C GLU A 79 -38.00 -7.50 9.06
N PRO A 80 -38.23 -7.13 10.34
CA PRO A 80 -37.99 -8.00 11.49
C PRO A 80 -39.11 -9.03 11.69
N GLY A 81 -38.78 -10.14 12.36
CA GLY A 81 -39.75 -11.17 12.79
C GLY A 81 -40.23 -12.11 11.68
N PHE A 82 -39.60 -12.08 10.51
CA PHE A 82 -39.95 -12.95 9.39
C PHE A 82 -39.28 -14.33 9.55
N CYS A 83 -39.92 -15.38 9.07
CA CYS A 83 -39.30 -16.69 8.89
C CYS A 83 -39.32 -17.08 7.41
N GLY A 84 -38.47 -18.03 7.02
CA GLY A 84 -38.28 -18.40 5.63
C GLY A 84 -38.01 -19.88 5.51
N ALA A 85 -38.64 -20.52 4.53
CA ALA A 85 -38.44 -21.93 4.24
C ALA A 85 -38.14 -22.17 2.76
N ILE A 86 -37.43 -23.26 2.46
CA ILE A 86 -37.20 -23.72 1.10
C ILE A 86 -37.46 -25.22 1.08
N ASP A 87 -38.45 -25.64 0.28
CA ASP A 87 -38.73 -27.05 0.05
C ASP A 87 -37.57 -27.67 -0.75
N VAL A 88 -36.87 -28.63 -0.13
CA VAL A 88 -35.70 -29.28 -0.75
C VAL A 88 -36.10 -30.04 -2.01
N ALA A 89 -37.31 -30.59 -2.09
CA ALA A 89 -37.76 -31.39 -3.24
C ALA A 89 -38.07 -30.51 -4.45
N THR A 90 -38.90 -29.48 -4.25
CA THR A 90 -39.42 -28.65 -5.36
C THR A 90 -38.58 -27.41 -5.62
N GLY A 91 -37.84 -26.94 -4.61
CA GLY A 91 -37.14 -25.66 -4.63
C GLY A 91 -38.03 -24.45 -4.37
N ASN A 92 -39.31 -24.66 -4.04
CA ASN A 92 -40.21 -23.58 -3.69
C ASN A 92 -39.75 -22.85 -2.43
N SER A 93 -39.58 -21.54 -2.54
CA SER A 93 -39.29 -20.67 -1.39
C SER A 93 -40.59 -20.14 -0.79
N ILE A 94 -40.64 -20.13 0.54
CA ILE A 94 -41.81 -19.76 1.33
C ILE A 94 -41.36 -18.70 2.31
N LEU A 95 -42.11 -17.60 2.41
CA LEU A 95 -41.87 -16.56 3.41
C LEU A 95 -43.03 -16.52 4.40
N PHE A 96 -42.70 -16.38 5.68
CA PHE A 96 -43.67 -16.25 6.76
C PHE A 96 -43.55 -14.87 7.36
N VAL A 97 -44.63 -14.09 7.31
CA VAL A 97 -44.65 -12.69 7.73
C VAL A 97 -45.48 -12.52 9.01
N PRO A 98 -45.09 -11.66 9.96
CA PRO A 98 -45.91 -11.39 11.14
C PRO A 98 -47.30 -10.87 10.76
N ARG A 99 -48.35 -11.37 11.43
CA ARG A 99 -49.69 -10.79 11.33
C ARG A 99 -49.75 -9.53 12.18
N LEU A 100 -49.72 -8.38 11.54
CA LEU A 100 -49.66 -7.09 12.23
C LEU A 100 -51.06 -6.63 12.68
N PRO A 101 -51.21 -6.06 13.90
CA PRO A 101 -52.46 -5.50 14.38
C PRO A 101 -52.81 -4.19 13.66
N ALA A 102 -54.08 -3.79 13.68
CA ALA A 102 -54.54 -2.55 13.03
C ALA A 102 -53.77 -1.30 13.49
N ASP A 103 -53.37 -1.24 14.77
CA ASP A 103 -52.60 -0.13 15.32
C ASP A 103 -51.22 0.05 14.66
N TYR A 104 -50.65 -0.99 14.05
CA TYR A 104 -49.42 -0.89 13.27
C TYR A 104 -49.56 0.16 12.15
N ALA A 105 -50.73 0.22 11.51
CA ALA A 105 -51.04 1.19 10.46
C ALA A 105 -51.00 2.65 10.95
N VAL A 106 -51.22 2.87 12.25
CA VAL A 106 -51.20 4.19 12.87
C VAL A 106 -49.77 4.61 13.23
N TRP A 107 -48.98 3.68 13.79
CA TRP A 107 -47.69 4.01 14.40
C TRP A 107 -46.48 3.75 13.49
N LEU A 108 -46.49 2.67 12.72
CA LEU A 108 -45.30 2.14 12.04
C LEU A 108 -45.42 2.18 10.51
N GLY A 109 -46.64 2.22 9.97
CA GLY A 109 -46.91 2.44 8.55
C GLY A 109 -47.85 1.41 7.94
N GLU A 110 -48.03 1.48 6.62
CA GLU A 110 -49.01 0.67 5.90
C GLU A 110 -48.81 -0.85 6.10
N ILE A 111 -49.88 -1.55 6.49
CA ILE A 111 -49.91 -3.02 6.55
C ILE A 111 -49.98 -3.57 5.12
N LYS A 112 -48.89 -4.16 4.65
CA LYS A 112 -48.79 -4.69 3.30
C LYS A 112 -49.49 -6.06 3.17
N PRO A 113 -50.19 -6.33 2.04
CA PRO A 113 -50.79 -7.64 1.79
C PRO A 113 -49.73 -8.70 1.51
N LEU A 114 -50.04 -9.99 1.70
CA LEU A 114 -49.10 -11.10 1.43
C LEU A 114 -48.54 -11.09 0.00
N SER A 115 -49.37 -10.71 -0.99
CA SER A 115 -48.96 -10.62 -2.40
C SER A 115 -47.85 -9.60 -2.64
N TYR A 116 -47.79 -8.53 -1.84
CA TYR A 116 -46.71 -7.54 -1.92
C TYR A 116 -45.36 -8.18 -1.57
N PHE A 117 -45.30 -8.95 -0.48
CA PHE A 117 -44.07 -9.62 -0.06
C PHE A 117 -43.66 -10.73 -1.06
N GLN A 118 -44.63 -11.41 -1.64
CA GLN A 118 -44.40 -12.42 -2.67
C GLN A 118 -43.68 -11.82 -3.89
N GLU A 119 -44.18 -10.67 -4.37
CA GLU A 119 -43.59 -9.94 -5.49
C GLU A 119 -42.25 -9.30 -5.13
N LYS A 120 -42.17 -8.60 -3.99
CA LYS A 120 -40.97 -7.90 -3.51
C LYS A 120 -39.77 -8.84 -3.36
N TYR A 121 -39.97 -10.01 -2.75
CA TYR A 121 -38.91 -10.96 -2.43
C TYR A 121 -38.78 -12.13 -3.42
N LYS A 122 -39.62 -12.15 -4.47
CA LYS A 122 -39.65 -13.20 -5.50
C LYS A 122 -39.64 -14.60 -4.89
N VAL A 123 -40.56 -14.82 -3.95
CA VAL A 123 -40.76 -16.13 -3.30
C VAL A 123 -41.98 -16.83 -3.88
N SER A 124 -41.99 -18.17 -3.85
CA SER A 124 -43.09 -18.96 -4.41
C SER A 124 -44.39 -18.77 -3.63
N MET A 125 -44.31 -18.68 -2.30
CA MET A 125 -45.48 -18.60 -1.41
C MET A 125 -45.22 -17.66 -0.23
N VAL A 126 -46.27 -17.07 0.30
CA VAL A 126 -46.22 -16.26 1.52
C VAL A 126 -47.39 -16.64 2.43
N TYR A 127 -47.10 -16.85 3.71
CA TYR A 127 -48.08 -17.13 4.78
C TYR A 127 -47.80 -16.24 5.98
N TYR A 128 -48.68 -16.26 6.98
CA TYR A 128 -48.38 -15.60 8.25
C TYR A 128 -47.52 -16.50 9.16
N THR A 129 -46.77 -15.90 10.09
CA THR A 129 -45.95 -16.66 11.05
C THR A 129 -46.78 -17.56 11.98
N ASP A 130 -48.02 -17.17 12.29
CA ASP A 130 -48.97 -17.99 13.04
C ASP A 130 -49.53 -19.19 12.24
N GLU A 131 -49.22 -19.29 10.94
CA GLU A 131 -49.67 -20.35 10.03
C GLU A 131 -48.55 -21.35 9.67
N ILE A 132 -47.33 -21.20 10.21
CA ILE A 132 -46.14 -22.01 9.85
C ILE A 132 -46.44 -23.51 9.87
N VAL A 133 -46.99 -24.01 10.99
CA VAL A 133 -47.23 -25.44 11.18
C VAL A 133 -48.18 -25.98 10.11
N GLY A 134 -49.32 -25.33 9.92
CA GLY A 134 -50.35 -25.76 8.96
C GLY A 134 -49.87 -25.66 7.51
N ALA A 135 -49.14 -24.60 7.17
CA ALA A 135 -48.60 -24.40 5.84
C ALA A 135 -47.57 -25.48 5.47
N LEU A 136 -46.60 -25.76 6.35
CA LEU A 136 -45.57 -26.77 6.07
C LEU A 136 -46.15 -28.18 5.99
N HIS A 137 -47.08 -28.58 6.86
CA HIS A 137 -47.75 -29.89 6.80
C HIS A 137 -48.54 -30.06 5.50
N LYS A 138 -49.27 -29.02 5.09
CA LYS A 138 -50.02 -29.02 3.83
C LYS A 138 -49.10 -29.20 2.63
N ILE A 139 -47.95 -28.51 2.60
CA ILE A 139 -46.96 -28.59 1.52
C ILE A 139 -46.29 -29.97 1.49
N SER A 140 -45.99 -30.54 2.66
CA SER A 140 -45.47 -31.89 2.79
C SER A 140 -46.54 -32.98 2.63
N LYS A 141 -47.76 -32.66 2.20
CA LYS A 141 -48.88 -33.60 2.00
C LYS A 141 -49.23 -34.41 3.25
N GLU A 142 -49.29 -33.75 4.40
CA GLU A 142 -49.68 -34.34 5.69
C GLU A 142 -48.76 -35.48 6.15
N VAL A 143 -47.48 -35.43 5.79
CA VAL A 143 -46.45 -36.23 6.47
C VAL A 143 -46.49 -35.91 7.97
N ASP A 144 -46.55 -36.96 8.80
CA ASP A 144 -46.75 -36.87 10.25
C ASP A 144 -45.69 -36.00 10.96
N LYS A 145 -44.42 -36.11 10.54
CA LYS A 145 -43.33 -35.25 10.99
C LYS A 145 -42.42 -34.83 9.84
N PRO A 146 -42.66 -33.67 9.22
CA PRO A 146 -41.79 -33.16 8.17
C PRO A 146 -40.40 -32.83 8.74
N LEU A 147 -39.34 -33.09 7.96
CA LEU A 147 -37.97 -32.78 8.36
C LEU A 147 -37.64 -31.30 8.14
N LEU A 148 -37.02 -30.67 9.13
CA LEU A 148 -36.45 -29.33 9.06
C LEU A 148 -34.94 -29.39 9.13
N PHE A 149 -34.26 -28.82 8.14
CA PHE A 149 -32.85 -28.50 8.20
C PHE A 149 -32.72 -27.10 8.82
N LEU A 150 -32.22 -27.05 10.06
CA LEU A 150 -32.09 -25.85 10.85
C LEU A 150 -30.63 -25.37 10.84
N LEU A 151 -30.44 -24.06 10.87
CA LEU A 151 -29.11 -23.45 10.93
C LEU A 151 -28.57 -23.54 12.36
N HIS A 152 -27.59 -24.41 12.56
CA HIS A 152 -26.85 -24.48 13.82
C HIS A 152 -25.40 -24.89 13.55
N GLY A 153 -24.47 -24.05 13.98
CA GLY A 153 -23.05 -24.28 13.77
C GLY A 153 -22.19 -23.13 14.27
N LEU A 154 -20.92 -23.45 14.49
CA LEU A 154 -19.94 -22.57 15.11
C LEU A 154 -19.41 -21.53 14.12
N ASN A 155 -19.53 -20.25 14.46
CA ASN A 155 -18.77 -19.19 13.82
C ASN A 155 -17.33 -19.20 14.37
N THR A 156 -16.36 -19.29 13.47
CA THR A 156 -14.96 -19.57 13.81
C THR A 156 -14.16 -18.36 14.30
N ASP A 157 -14.77 -17.18 14.32
CA ASP A 157 -14.15 -15.94 14.79
C ASP A 157 -14.71 -15.48 16.14
N SER A 158 -16.04 -15.52 16.31
CA SER A 158 -16.71 -15.20 17.57
C SER A 158 -16.75 -16.35 18.57
N SER A 159 -16.55 -17.59 18.10
CA SER A 159 -16.79 -18.83 18.87
C SER A 159 -18.25 -19.03 19.32
N ASN A 160 -19.20 -18.26 18.77
CA ASN A 160 -20.62 -18.42 19.02
C ASN A 160 -21.24 -19.44 18.07
N PHE A 161 -22.25 -20.16 18.54
CA PHE A 161 -23.11 -20.96 17.68
C PHE A 161 -24.23 -20.11 17.09
N SER A 162 -24.57 -20.34 15.83
CA SER A 162 -25.81 -19.84 15.24
C SER A 162 -27.02 -20.40 15.99
N ASN A 163 -28.02 -19.53 16.19
CA ASN A 163 -29.26 -19.88 16.85
C ASN A 163 -30.15 -20.64 15.88
N ALA A 164 -30.48 -21.89 16.22
CA ALA A 164 -31.47 -22.65 15.47
C ALA A 164 -32.84 -21.99 15.58
N ALA A 165 -33.58 -21.97 14.48
CA ALA A 165 -34.92 -21.40 14.45
C ALA A 165 -35.85 -22.11 15.45
N GLY A 166 -36.68 -21.33 16.13
CA GLY A 166 -37.72 -21.84 17.04
C GLY A 166 -39.08 -21.21 16.74
N PHE A 167 -40.14 -21.99 16.85
CA PHE A 167 -41.52 -21.51 16.76
C PHE A 167 -42.48 -22.44 17.51
N GLU A 168 -43.64 -21.94 17.89
CA GLU A 168 -44.68 -22.73 18.54
C GLU A 168 -45.15 -23.87 17.63
N GLY A 169 -45.08 -25.12 18.11
CA GLY A 169 -45.43 -26.29 17.32
C GLY A 169 -44.26 -26.96 16.59
N ILE A 170 -43.01 -26.49 16.79
CA ILE A 170 -41.81 -27.08 16.17
C ILE A 170 -41.59 -28.55 16.59
N GLU A 171 -42.11 -28.97 17.74
CA GLU A 171 -42.05 -30.36 18.23
C GLU A 171 -42.80 -31.37 17.34
N LYS A 172 -43.63 -30.87 16.42
CA LYS A 172 -44.32 -31.67 15.38
C LYS A 172 -43.43 -31.97 14.17
N PHE A 173 -42.18 -31.50 14.17
CA PHE A 173 -41.23 -31.68 13.08
C PHE A 173 -40.03 -32.49 13.56
N GLU A 174 -39.37 -33.18 12.63
CA GLU A 174 -38.01 -33.68 12.86
C GLU A 174 -37.00 -32.57 12.58
N SER A 175 -35.89 -32.53 13.32
CA SER A 175 -34.88 -31.48 13.19
C SER A 175 -33.50 -32.04 12.90
N ASP A 176 -32.86 -31.50 11.87
CA ASP A 176 -31.45 -31.69 11.54
C ASP A 176 -30.70 -30.38 11.82
N LEU A 177 -29.76 -30.43 12.76
CA LEU A 177 -28.97 -29.27 13.21
C LEU A 177 -27.55 -29.26 12.64
N THR A 178 -27.15 -30.24 11.84
CA THR A 178 -25.73 -30.43 11.46
C THR A 178 -25.47 -30.23 9.98
N THR A 179 -26.49 -30.44 9.14
CA THR A 179 -26.32 -30.47 7.68
C THR A 179 -26.29 -29.07 7.06
N LEU A 180 -27.19 -28.18 7.48
CA LEU A 180 -27.40 -26.90 6.79
C LEU A 180 -26.21 -25.95 6.92
N HIS A 181 -25.70 -25.77 8.14
CA HIS A 181 -24.65 -24.79 8.42
C HIS A 181 -23.42 -24.92 7.50
N PRO A 182 -22.70 -26.06 7.45
CA PRO A 182 -21.49 -26.15 6.61
C PRO A 182 -21.77 -25.92 5.12
N ILE A 183 -22.93 -26.36 4.61
CA ILE A 183 -23.30 -26.21 3.20
C ILE A 183 -23.65 -24.75 2.87
N LEU A 184 -24.47 -24.11 3.71
CA LEU A 184 -24.89 -22.73 3.51
C LEU A 184 -23.74 -21.75 3.72
N THR A 185 -22.88 -21.99 4.71
CA THR A 185 -21.65 -21.21 4.89
C THR A 185 -20.76 -21.29 3.67
N GLU A 186 -20.56 -22.48 3.10
CA GLU A 186 -19.74 -22.64 1.89
C GLU A 186 -20.36 -21.91 0.68
N CYS A 187 -21.69 -21.83 0.60
CA CYS A 187 -22.36 -21.03 -0.43
C CYS A 187 -22.03 -19.53 -0.30
N ARG A 188 -21.81 -19.00 0.91
CA ARG A 188 -21.43 -17.59 1.15
C ARG A 188 -19.96 -17.29 0.83
N VAL A 189 -19.07 -18.29 0.89
CA VAL A 189 -17.63 -18.09 0.64
C VAL A 189 -17.37 -17.55 -0.77
N LEU A 190 -18.02 -18.15 -1.78
CA LEU A 190 -17.86 -17.79 -3.19
C LEU A 190 -18.97 -16.83 -3.62
N LYS A 191 -18.64 -15.62 -4.04
CA LYS A 191 -19.64 -14.60 -4.40
C LYS A 191 -20.08 -14.78 -5.85
N SER A 192 -21.37 -14.64 -6.12
CA SER A 192 -21.89 -14.51 -7.48
C SER A 192 -21.63 -13.10 -8.04
N ASP A 193 -21.72 -12.92 -9.35
CA ASP A 193 -21.55 -11.61 -10.00
C ASP A 193 -22.50 -10.54 -9.43
N LEU A 194 -23.73 -10.94 -9.08
CA LEU A 194 -24.70 -10.04 -8.47
C LEU A 194 -24.26 -9.60 -7.07
N GLU A 195 -23.66 -10.49 -6.27
CA GLU A 195 -23.12 -10.15 -4.96
C GLU A 195 -21.87 -9.27 -5.07
N LEU A 196 -20.97 -9.61 -6.00
CA LEU A 196 -19.78 -8.82 -6.30
C LEU A 196 -20.13 -7.39 -6.70
N ALA A 197 -21.24 -7.18 -7.42
CA ALA A 197 -21.71 -5.84 -7.76
C ALA A 197 -22.12 -5.01 -6.52
N VAL A 198 -22.74 -5.65 -5.51
CA VAL A 198 -23.14 -4.98 -4.27
C VAL A 198 -21.92 -4.70 -3.37
N VAL A 199 -21.03 -5.68 -3.20
CA VAL A 199 -19.76 -5.50 -2.47
C VAL A 199 -18.92 -4.40 -3.11
N LYS A 200 -18.80 -4.41 -4.44
CA LYS A 200 -18.09 -3.36 -5.18
C LYS A 200 -18.69 -1.99 -4.92
N PHE A 201 -20.01 -1.84 -4.90
CA PHE A 201 -20.62 -0.55 -4.60
C PHE A 201 -20.33 -0.08 -3.17
N ALA A 202 -20.45 -0.98 -2.17
CA ALA A 202 -20.09 -0.66 -0.79
C ALA A 202 -18.63 -0.19 -0.68
N ASN A 203 -17.73 -0.86 -1.41
CA ASN A 203 -16.32 -0.52 -1.46
C ASN A 203 -16.03 0.80 -2.22
N ASP A 204 -16.74 1.08 -3.32
CA ASP A 204 -16.62 2.33 -4.09
C ASP A 204 -17.04 3.54 -3.23
N ILE A 205 -18.16 3.44 -2.50
CA ILE A 205 -18.63 4.55 -1.65
C ILE A 205 -17.74 4.73 -0.41
N SER A 206 -17.26 3.64 0.20
CA SER A 206 -16.29 3.72 1.30
C SER A 206 -14.98 4.33 0.85
N SER A 207 -14.50 3.99 -0.35
CA SER A 207 -13.31 4.58 -0.96
C SER A 207 -13.46 6.09 -1.15
N GLU A 208 -14.61 6.54 -1.69
CA GLU A 208 -14.91 7.97 -1.85
C GLU A 208 -14.98 8.70 -0.49
N ALA A 209 -15.57 8.05 0.52
CA ALA A 209 -15.65 8.58 1.88
C ALA A 209 -14.27 8.70 2.56
N HIS A 210 -13.37 7.72 2.39
CA HIS A 210 -11.98 7.80 2.86
C HIS A 210 -11.22 8.98 2.23
N VAL A 211 -11.41 9.19 0.93
CA VAL A 211 -10.85 10.34 0.20
C VAL A 211 -11.38 11.66 0.75
N GLU A 212 -12.68 11.73 1.06
CA GLU A 212 -13.28 12.92 1.65
C GLU A 212 -12.75 13.19 3.06
N VAL A 213 -12.52 12.15 3.86
CA VAL A 213 -11.88 12.24 5.18
C VAL A 213 -10.45 12.78 5.05
N MET A 214 -9.65 12.23 4.13
CA MET A 214 -8.29 12.72 3.85
C MET A 214 -8.26 14.20 3.44
N ARG A 215 -9.27 14.70 2.73
CA ARG A 215 -9.36 16.12 2.35
C ARG A 215 -9.75 17.04 3.50
N LYS A 216 -10.53 16.55 4.46
CA LYS A 216 -11.10 17.36 5.54
C LYS A 216 -10.32 17.32 6.84
N ILE A 217 -9.45 16.33 7.02
CA ILE A 217 -8.65 16.20 8.23
C ILE A 217 -7.77 17.43 8.44
N GLN A 218 -7.72 17.91 9.68
CA GLN A 218 -6.91 19.03 10.12
C GLN A 218 -6.39 18.77 11.53
N VAL A 219 -5.19 19.25 11.83
CA VAL A 219 -4.64 19.30 13.19
C VAL A 219 -5.63 20.04 14.10
N GLY A 220 -5.84 19.53 15.31
CA GLY A 220 -6.76 20.06 16.31
C GLY A 220 -8.20 19.52 16.23
N MET A 221 -8.55 18.76 15.18
CA MET A 221 -9.81 18.00 15.16
C MET A 221 -9.80 16.86 16.17
N LYS A 222 -10.96 16.24 16.39
CA LYS A 222 -11.12 14.98 17.12
C LYS A 222 -11.32 13.82 16.16
N GLU A 223 -10.81 12.65 16.51
CA GLU A 223 -10.95 11.41 15.73
C GLU A 223 -12.42 11.14 15.33
N TYR A 224 -13.37 11.28 16.26
CA TYR A 224 -14.81 11.08 16.00
C TYR A 224 -15.40 12.06 14.96
N GLN A 225 -14.76 13.22 14.72
CA GLN A 225 -15.22 14.13 13.68
C GLN A 225 -14.95 13.56 12.29
N LEU A 226 -13.89 12.76 12.14
CA LEU A 226 -13.54 12.10 10.89
C LEU A 226 -14.42 10.86 10.68
N GLU A 227 -14.70 10.10 11.75
CA GLU A 227 -15.75 9.07 11.77
C GLU A 227 -17.09 9.66 11.29
N SER A 228 -17.50 10.80 11.85
CA SER A 228 -18.75 11.49 11.47
C SER A 228 -18.78 11.91 10.00
N ILE A 229 -17.67 12.39 9.45
CA ILE A 229 -17.54 12.72 8.02
C ILE A 229 -17.70 11.48 7.15
N PHE A 230 -17.05 10.37 7.51
CA PHE A 230 -17.15 9.10 6.79
C PHE A 230 -18.60 8.58 6.78
N LEU A 231 -19.22 8.48 7.96
CA LEU A 231 -20.60 8.00 8.12
C LEU A 231 -21.60 8.92 7.39
N HIS A 232 -21.39 10.23 7.44
CA HIS A 232 -22.21 11.18 6.69
C HIS A 232 -22.13 10.92 5.18
N HIS A 233 -20.91 10.77 4.65
CA HIS A 233 -20.70 10.57 3.21
C HIS A 233 -21.34 9.28 2.70
N THR A 234 -21.07 8.17 3.39
CA THR A 234 -21.57 6.85 3.00
C THR A 234 -23.09 6.76 3.11
N TYR A 235 -23.70 7.41 4.11
CA TYR A 235 -25.15 7.43 4.21
C TYR A 235 -25.79 8.40 3.21
N MET A 236 -25.30 9.64 3.12
CA MET A 236 -25.88 10.69 2.26
C MET A 236 -25.85 10.33 0.77
N TYR A 237 -24.73 9.79 0.29
CA TYR A 237 -24.55 9.49 -1.14
C TYR A 237 -24.66 8.00 -1.46
N GLY A 238 -24.32 7.11 -0.53
CA GLY A 238 -24.40 5.66 -0.71
C GLY A 238 -25.71 5.03 -0.25
N GLY A 239 -26.52 5.73 0.54
CA GLY A 239 -27.68 5.12 1.20
C GLY A 239 -27.28 4.05 2.24
N CYS A 240 -26.01 4.01 2.64
CA CYS A 240 -25.48 3.07 3.62
C CYS A 240 -25.87 3.52 5.02
N ARG A 241 -27.04 3.07 5.49
CA ARG A 241 -27.54 3.42 6.82
C ARG A 241 -26.75 2.74 7.95
N HIS A 242 -26.11 1.61 7.65
CA HIS A 242 -25.25 0.86 8.56
C HIS A 242 -23.79 0.97 8.12
N CYS A 243 -22.91 0.81 9.10
CA CYS A 243 -21.47 0.59 8.91
C CYS A 243 -21.21 -0.89 9.17
N SER A 244 -20.26 -1.50 8.44
CA SER A 244 -19.98 -2.94 8.56
C SER A 244 -19.42 -3.31 9.94
N TYR A 245 -18.76 -2.36 10.60
CA TYR A 245 -18.21 -2.45 11.94
C TYR A 245 -18.07 -1.03 12.53
N THR A 246 -17.77 -0.93 13.83
CA THR A 246 -17.47 0.36 14.46
C THR A 246 -16.24 0.98 13.82
N CYS A 247 -16.34 2.23 13.37
CA CYS A 247 -15.23 2.94 12.74
C CYS A 247 -14.04 3.08 13.70
N ILE A 248 -12.84 2.80 13.19
CA ILE A 248 -11.59 2.88 13.93
C ILE A 248 -10.86 4.12 13.39
N CYS A 249 -10.91 5.23 14.12
CA CYS A 249 -10.24 6.47 13.73
C CYS A 249 -9.06 6.73 14.66
N ALA A 250 -7.96 6.00 14.46
CA ALA A 250 -6.84 6.05 15.40
C ALA A 250 -5.74 7.02 14.94
N THR A 251 -5.23 7.86 15.84
CA THR A 251 -4.12 8.79 15.57
C THR A 251 -2.99 8.70 16.59
N GLY A 252 -1.76 8.98 16.15
CA GLY A 252 -0.56 8.87 16.98
C GLY A 252 -0.43 7.45 17.52
N GLU A 253 -0.12 7.31 18.82
CA GLU A 253 0.02 6.01 19.49
C GLU A 253 -1.22 5.11 19.42
N ASN A 254 -2.43 5.69 19.29
CA ASN A 254 -3.67 4.90 19.17
C ASN A 254 -3.65 4.02 17.92
N SER A 255 -2.92 4.38 16.87
CA SER A 255 -2.81 3.58 15.64
C SER A 255 -2.11 2.23 15.85
N ALA A 256 -1.48 1.99 17.01
CA ALA A 256 -1.00 0.66 17.42
C ALA A 256 -2.10 -0.22 18.07
N VAL A 257 -3.28 0.33 18.36
CA VAL A 257 -4.41 -0.40 18.96
C VAL A 257 -5.35 -0.87 17.86
N LEU A 258 -5.25 -2.16 17.52
CA LEU A 258 -5.85 -2.72 16.30
C LEU A 258 -7.35 -2.48 16.12
N HIS A 259 -8.14 -2.63 17.20
CA HIS A 259 -9.58 -2.38 17.22
C HIS A 259 -9.93 -1.20 18.14
N TYR A 260 -9.24 -0.07 17.97
CA TYR A 260 -9.60 1.21 18.60
C TYR A 260 -11.01 1.68 18.17
N GLY A 261 -11.57 2.72 18.79
CA GLY A 261 -12.89 3.28 18.44
C GLY A 261 -14.10 2.65 19.15
N HIS A 262 -13.90 1.54 19.88
CA HIS A 262 -14.96 0.98 20.73
C HIS A 262 -15.32 1.90 21.91
N ALA A 263 -16.41 1.58 22.62
CA ALA A 263 -16.99 2.45 23.65
C ALA A 263 -16.05 2.90 24.80
N ALA A 264 -14.95 2.17 25.06
CA ALA A 264 -13.97 2.54 26.10
C ALA A 264 -12.71 3.22 25.55
N ALA A 265 -12.61 3.35 24.23
CA ALA A 265 -11.57 4.08 23.51
C ALA A 265 -12.21 4.77 22.29
N PRO A 266 -13.13 5.72 22.50
CA PRO A 266 -14.25 6.01 21.58
C PRO A 266 -13.92 7.08 20.54
N ASN A 267 -12.75 7.00 19.89
CA ASN A 267 -12.31 7.98 18.89
C ASN A 267 -12.31 9.42 19.44
N ASP A 268 -11.81 9.66 20.65
CA ASP A 268 -11.90 10.97 21.31
C ASP A 268 -10.56 11.71 21.47
N ARG A 269 -9.46 11.20 20.89
CA ARG A 269 -8.16 11.89 20.90
C ARG A 269 -8.20 13.11 19.98
N THR A 270 -7.48 14.16 20.38
CA THR A 270 -7.21 15.31 19.51
C THR A 270 -6.10 14.95 18.53
N LEU A 271 -6.29 15.32 17.27
CA LEU A 271 -5.31 15.14 16.21
C LEU A 271 -4.16 16.14 16.40
N GLU A 272 -2.94 15.66 16.60
CA GLU A 272 -1.76 16.52 16.79
C GLU A 272 -0.92 16.60 15.51
N ASP A 273 -0.14 17.67 15.37
CA ASP A 273 0.81 17.81 14.27
C ASP A 273 1.92 16.74 14.37
N GLY A 274 2.25 16.12 13.24
CA GLY A 274 3.22 15.03 13.17
C GLY A 274 2.67 13.63 13.48
N ASP A 275 1.40 13.50 13.89
CA ASP A 275 0.78 12.18 14.09
C ASP A 275 0.59 11.43 12.76
N MET A 276 0.72 10.11 12.80
CA MET A 276 0.12 9.22 11.80
C MET A 276 -1.35 8.98 12.15
N ALA A 277 -2.22 9.04 11.16
CA ALA A 277 -3.57 8.52 11.23
C ALA A 277 -3.59 7.10 10.63
N LEU A 278 -4.37 6.22 11.24
CA LEU A 278 -4.76 4.90 10.73
C LEU A 278 -6.26 4.81 10.88
N PHE A 279 -6.96 5.01 9.77
CA PHE A 279 -8.41 5.03 9.73
C PHE A 279 -8.92 3.81 8.99
N ASP A 280 -9.59 2.95 9.75
CA ASP A 280 -10.16 1.68 9.31
C ASP A 280 -11.69 1.78 9.44
N MET A 281 -12.34 1.91 8.28
CA MET A 281 -13.77 2.22 8.16
C MET A 281 -14.37 1.64 6.88
N GLY A 282 -15.55 1.05 6.98
CA GLY A 282 -16.22 0.39 5.85
C GLY A 282 -17.75 0.43 5.94
N ALA A 283 -18.40 0.87 4.87
CA ALA A 283 -19.85 0.97 4.76
C ALA A 283 -20.52 -0.40 4.50
N GLU A 284 -21.76 -0.55 4.98
CA GLU A 284 -22.64 -1.67 4.63
C GLU A 284 -23.76 -1.20 3.70
N TYR A 285 -23.83 -1.76 2.49
CA TYR A 285 -24.91 -1.53 1.54
C TYR A 285 -25.71 -2.80 1.30
N ASN A 286 -27.00 -2.76 1.66
CA ASN A 286 -27.93 -3.88 1.50
C ASN A 286 -27.35 -5.20 2.06
N PHE A 287 -26.85 -5.12 3.30
CA PHE A 287 -26.18 -6.17 4.07
C PHE A 287 -24.74 -6.49 3.66
N TYR A 288 -24.28 -6.13 2.45
CA TYR A 288 -22.92 -6.40 2.02
C TYR A 288 -21.98 -5.29 2.45
N GLY A 289 -20.86 -5.68 3.06
CA GLY A 289 -19.87 -4.77 3.62
C GLY A 289 -18.70 -4.47 2.72
N SER A 290 -17.92 -3.49 3.16
CA SER A 290 -16.56 -3.19 2.70
C SER A 290 -15.66 -3.05 3.92
N ASP A 291 -14.35 -3.21 3.73
CA ASP A 291 -13.36 -3.06 4.78
C ASP A 291 -12.12 -2.36 4.23
N ILE A 292 -11.87 -1.13 4.68
CA ILE A 292 -10.81 -0.29 4.10
C ILE A 292 -10.10 0.45 5.21
N THR A 293 -8.80 0.21 5.28
CA THR A 293 -7.85 0.98 6.09
C THR A 293 -7.00 1.90 5.21
N CYS A 294 -6.99 3.20 5.55
CA CYS A 294 -6.07 4.20 5.04
C CYS A 294 -5.17 4.73 6.19
N SER A 295 -3.85 4.68 5.99
CA SER A 295 -2.88 5.38 6.85
C SER A 295 -2.27 6.58 6.16
N PHE A 296 -2.15 7.71 6.85
CA PHE A 296 -1.62 8.97 6.30
C PHE A 296 -1.22 9.95 7.42
N PRO A 297 -0.32 10.92 7.17
CA PRO A 297 0.07 11.92 8.16
C PRO A 297 -1.05 12.93 8.37
N VAL A 298 -1.39 13.24 9.63
CA VAL A 298 -2.47 14.16 10.00
C VAL A 298 -2.31 15.54 9.34
N ASN A 299 -1.07 16.02 9.22
CA ASN A 299 -0.74 17.32 8.63
C ASN A 299 -0.61 17.30 7.08
N GLY A 300 -0.82 16.15 6.44
CA GLY A 300 -0.74 15.97 5.00
C GLY A 300 0.67 15.90 4.41
N LYS A 301 1.72 15.74 5.23
CA LYS A 301 3.10 15.58 4.79
C LYS A 301 3.83 14.48 5.55
N PHE A 302 4.33 13.48 4.82
CA PHE A 302 5.05 12.40 5.45
C PHE A 302 6.44 12.86 5.87
N THR A 303 6.85 12.49 7.09
CA THR A 303 8.26 12.54 7.47
C THR A 303 9.04 11.40 6.81
N SER A 304 10.37 11.42 6.92
CA SER A 304 11.22 10.32 6.44
C SER A 304 10.91 9.00 7.14
N ASP A 305 10.70 9.03 8.47
CA ASP A 305 10.37 7.84 9.26
C ASP A 305 8.97 7.32 8.96
N GLN A 306 7.98 8.21 8.83
CA GLN A 306 6.62 7.82 8.41
C GLN A 306 6.64 7.20 7.01
N SER A 307 7.34 7.83 6.05
CA SER A 307 7.47 7.31 4.68
C SER A 307 8.16 5.95 4.65
N LEU A 308 9.17 5.73 5.50
CA LEU A 308 9.91 4.48 5.56
C LEU A 308 8.98 3.32 5.96
N ILE A 309 8.26 3.47 7.08
CA ILE A 309 7.34 2.42 7.57
C ILE A 309 6.15 2.26 6.62
N TYR A 310 5.61 3.38 6.13
CA TYR A 310 4.48 3.36 5.20
C TYR A 310 4.78 2.59 3.92
N ASN A 311 5.90 2.89 3.25
CA ASN A 311 6.27 2.21 2.01
C ASN A 311 6.58 0.72 2.23
N ALA A 312 7.15 0.33 3.38
CA ALA A 312 7.35 -1.08 3.69
C ALA A 312 6.02 -1.86 3.75
N VAL A 313 4.98 -1.27 4.34
CA VAL A 313 3.63 -1.86 4.36
C VAL A 313 2.99 -1.84 2.97
N LEU A 314 3.18 -0.76 2.20
CA LEU A 314 2.68 -0.66 0.83
C LEU A 314 3.30 -1.71 -0.11
N ASP A 315 4.61 -1.94 0.02
CA ASP A 315 5.33 -2.96 -0.74
C ASP A 315 4.80 -4.36 -0.41
N ALA A 316 4.58 -4.67 0.87
CA ALA A 316 3.98 -5.92 1.30
C ALA A 316 2.56 -6.10 0.75
N HIS A 317 1.72 -5.05 0.83
CA HIS A 317 0.36 -5.04 0.29
C HIS A 317 0.35 -5.32 -1.22
N ASN A 318 1.19 -4.61 -1.97
CA ASN A 318 1.26 -4.75 -3.43
C ASN A 318 1.83 -6.10 -3.87
N ALA A 319 2.82 -6.63 -3.14
CA ALA A 319 3.38 -7.95 -3.38
C ALA A 319 2.35 -9.06 -3.14
N VAL A 320 1.57 -8.98 -2.05
CA VAL A 320 0.49 -9.93 -1.76
C VAL A 320 -0.54 -9.90 -2.89
N ILE A 321 -1.11 -8.73 -3.22
CA ILE A 321 -2.14 -8.63 -4.27
C ILE A 321 -1.63 -9.17 -5.62
N SER A 322 -0.39 -8.86 -5.98
CA SER A 322 0.23 -9.32 -7.24
C SER A 322 0.43 -10.84 -7.29
N ALA A 323 0.62 -11.48 -6.14
CA ALA A 323 0.81 -12.93 -6.05
C ALA A 323 -0.52 -13.71 -5.97
N MET A 324 -1.63 -13.06 -5.57
CA MET A 324 -2.94 -13.69 -5.40
C MET A 324 -3.47 -14.27 -6.71
N ARG A 325 -3.80 -15.58 -6.67
CA ARG A 325 -4.48 -16.32 -7.72
C ARG A 325 -5.03 -17.63 -7.13
N PRO A 326 -5.95 -18.32 -7.82
CA PRO A 326 -6.45 -19.61 -7.36
C PRO A 326 -5.33 -20.62 -7.08
N GLY A 327 -5.48 -21.38 -5.99
CA GLY A 327 -4.52 -22.39 -5.54
C GLY A 327 -3.34 -21.87 -4.70
N VAL A 328 -3.21 -20.55 -4.50
CA VAL A 328 -2.23 -20.00 -3.54
C VAL A 328 -2.76 -20.17 -2.12
N SER A 329 -1.93 -20.71 -1.23
CA SER A 329 -2.23 -20.85 0.20
C SER A 329 -2.20 -19.50 0.90
N TRP A 330 -3.27 -19.16 1.64
CA TRP A 330 -3.31 -17.92 2.43
C TRP A 330 -2.25 -17.91 3.56
N LEU A 331 -1.88 -19.09 4.07
CA LEU A 331 -0.79 -19.23 5.04
C LEU A 331 0.56 -18.79 4.44
N ASP A 332 0.80 -19.12 3.18
CA ASP A 332 2.06 -18.82 2.51
C ASP A 332 2.18 -17.32 2.23
N MET A 333 1.07 -16.65 1.94
CA MET A 333 1.04 -15.19 1.74
C MET A 333 1.37 -14.41 3.02
N HIS A 334 1.09 -14.98 4.19
CA HIS A 334 1.44 -14.39 5.49
C HIS A 334 2.91 -14.63 5.90
N ASN A 335 3.60 -15.59 5.26
CA ASN A 335 4.98 -15.94 5.60
C ASN A 335 5.99 -15.12 4.78
N ASN A 336 7.05 -14.63 5.43
CA ASN A 336 8.25 -14.07 4.79
C ASN A 336 9.40 -15.10 4.74
N VAL A 337 10.53 -14.71 4.15
CA VAL A 337 11.76 -15.53 4.00
C VAL A 337 12.78 -15.14 5.09
N ASP A 338 13.60 -16.09 5.58
CA ASP A 338 14.78 -15.96 6.49
C ASP A 338 14.67 -16.47 7.95
N ASP A 339 15.82 -16.60 8.63
CA ASP A 339 16.02 -17.12 10.01
C ASP A 339 15.14 -16.44 11.07
N MET A 340 14.73 -15.18 10.85
CA MET A 340 13.77 -14.44 11.69
C MET A 340 12.38 -15.09 11.73
N MET A 341 12.06 -15.93 10.75
CA MET A 341 10.82 -16.71 10.68
C MET A 341 10.76 -17.84 11.69
N THR A 342 11.91 -18.47 12.00
CA THR A 342 11.95 -19.54 13.02
C THR A 342 11.46 -19.00 14.37
N GLU A 343 11.82 -17.76 14.68
CA GLU A 343 11.40 -17.07 15.90
C GLU A 343 10.12 -16.23 15.72
N ARG A 344 9.50 -16.27 14.53
CA ARG A 344 8.25 -15.57 14.18
C ARG A 344 8.26 -14.07 14.51
N LEU A 345 9.39 -13.39 14.29
CA LEU A 345 9.55 -11.96 14.63
C LEU A 345 8.58 -11.02 13.91
N GLY A 346 8.11 -11.39 12.71
CA GLY A 346 7.07 -10.64 12.00
C GLY A 346 5.80 -10.45 12.84
N ALA A 347 5.44 -11.42 13.69
CA ALA A 347 4.28 -11.36 14.55
C ALA A 347 4.39 -10.33 15.69
N VAL A 348 5.60 -9.82 15.97
CA VAL A 348 5.81 -8.71 16.92
C VAL A 348 5.32 -7.39 16.32
N PHE A 349 5.54 -7.20 15.02
CA PHE A 349 5.17 -5.99 14.27
C PHE A 349 3.84 -6.11 13.54
N MET A 350 3.34 -7.32 13.29
CA MET A 350 2.03 -7.61 12.69
C MET A 350 1.35 -8.77 13.45
N PRO A 351 0.73 -8.50 14.61
CA PRO A 351 0.20 -9.57 15.47
C PRO A 351 -1.16 -10.14 15.01
N HIS A 352 -1.78 -9.51 14.01
CA HIS A 352 -3.03 -9.96 13.40
C HIS A 352 -2.80 -10.78 12.12
N GLY A 353 -3.86 -11.38 11.59
CA GLY A 353 -3.80 -12.08 10.31
C GLY A 353 -3.63 -11.11 9.14
N LEU A 354 -3.11 -11.59 8.00
CA LEU A 354 -2.93 -10.78 6.78
C LEU A 354 -4.26 -10.28 6.18
N GLY A 355 -5.37 -10.94 6.52
CA GLY A 355 -6.70 -10.62 6.04
C GLY A 355 -7.68 -11.77 6.24
N HIS A 356 -8.90 -11.55 5.79
CA HIS A 356 -10.04 -12.41 6.05
C HIS A 356 -11.10 -12.34 4.96
N LEU A 357 -11.95 -13.37 4.89
CA LEU A 357 -13.08 -13.36 3.95
C LEU A 357 -14.01 -12.19 4.28
N LEU A 358 -14.58 -11.59 3.24
CA LEU A 358 -15.49 -10.45 3.33
C LEU A 358 -16.75 -10.72 2.49
N GLY A 359 -17.91 -10.28 2.98
CA GLY A 359 -19.19 -10.47 2.30
C GLY A 359 -20.33 -9.74 2.99
N ILE A 360 -21.31 -10.49 3.48
CA ILE A 360 -22.41 -9.93 4.28
C ILE A 360 -21.91 -9.55 5.68
N ASP A 361 -20.96 -10.31 6.21
CA ASP A 361 -20.26 -9.95 7.44
C ASP A 361 -18.84 -9.45 7.08
N THR A 362 -18.31 -8.48 7.83
CA THR A 362 -16.93 -8.00 7.68
C THR A 362 -15.93 -9.16 7.78
N HIS A 363 -16.05 -9.92 8.87
CA HIS A 363 -15.41 -11.22 9.04
C HIS A 363 -16.37 -12.32 8.55
N ASP A 364 -16.41 -12.53 7.24
CA ASP A 364 -17.35 -13.45 6.58
C ASP A 364 -17.03 -14.92 6.93
N PRO A 365 -18.04 -15.80 7.05
CA PRO A 365 -17.82 -17.13 7.58
C PRO A 365 -17.18 -18.08 6.54
N GLY A 366 -16.72 -19.23 7.01
CA GLY A 366 -16.20 -20.30 6.14
C GLY A 366 -14.68 -20.40 6.04
N GLY A 367 -13.96 -19.54 6.77
CA GLY A 367 -12.49 -19.50 6.76
C GLY A 367 -11.81 -20.78 7.26
N TYR A 368 -12.47 -21.59 8.09
CA TYR A 368 -11.95 -22.85 8.66
C TYR A 368 -12.89 -24.05 8.50
N LEU A 369 -13.81 -24.01 7.54
CA LEU A 369 -14.62 -25.19 7.18
C LEU A 369 -13.86 -26.18 6.30
N LYS A 370 -12.98 -25.67 5.45
CA LYS A 370 -12.09 -26.44 4.57
C LYS A 370 -10.65 -25.99 4.78
N GLY A 371 -9.71 -26.85 4.40
CA GLY A 371 -8.28 -26.57 4.51
C GLY A 371 -7.68 -26.95 5.87
N PRO A 372 -6.45 -26.51 6.14
CA PRO A 372 -5.74 -26.81 7.37
C PRO A 372 -6.42 -26.18 8.61
N LYS A 373 -6.17 -26.79 9.76
CA LYS A 373 -6.62 -26.25 11.06
C LYS A 373 -5.86 -24.96 11.37
N ARG A 374 -6.51 -24.05 12.10
CA ARG A 374 -5.91 -22.82 12.62
C ARG A 374 -4.59 -23.12 13.35
N SER A 375 -3.51 -22.46 12.93
CA SER A 375 -2.21 -22.58 13.56
C SER A 375 -2.25 -22.06 15.00
N LYS A 376 -1.33 -22.55 15.85
CA LYS A 376 -1.14 -22.02 17.22
C LYS A 376 0.02 -21.02 17.31
N GLU A 377 0.77 -20.87 16.23
CA GLU A 377 1.96 -20.03 16.19
C GLU A 377 1.61 -18.53 16.22
N PRO A 378 2.48 -17.66 16.76
CA PRO A 378 2.30 -16.21 16.74
C PRO A 378 2.06 -15.67 15.32
N GLY A 379 1.18 -14.67 15.19
CA GLY A 379 0.71 -14.14 13.89
C GLY A 379 -0.30 -15.08 13.23
N LEU A 380 0.13 -16.29 12.87
CA LEU A 380 -0.69 -17.27 12.13
C LEU A 380 -1.95 -17.71 12.88
N ARG A 381 -1.94 -17.77 14.22
CA ARG A 381 -3.14 -18.07 15.02
C ARG A 381 -4.26 -17.04 14.86
N SER A 382 -3.90 -15.82 14.48
CA SER A 382 -4.81 -14.70 14.28
C SER A 382 -5.42 -14.67 12.87
N LEU A 383 -4.93 -15.48 11.93
CA LEU A 383 -5.54 -15.61 10.60
C LEU A 383 -6.98 -16.09 10.72
N ARG A 384 -7.90 -15.46 9.98
CA ARG A 384 -9.33 -15.85 9.97
C ARG A 384 -9.65 -16.89 8.91
N THR A 385 -8.70 -17.19 8.03
CA THR A 385 -8.76 -18.36 7.14
C THR A 385 -7.36 -18.94 6.94
N ALA A 386 -7.30 -20.24 6.67
CA ALA A 386 -6.08 -20.91 6.24
C ALA A 386 -6.29 -21.65 4.92
N ARG A 387 -7.34 -21.28 4.16
CA ARG A 387 -7.72 -21.91 2.90
C ARG A 387 -6.71 -21.56 1.80
N GLU A 388 -6.71 -22.39 0.77
CA GLU A 388 -6.23 -21.98 -0.54
C GLU A 388 -7.27 -21.03 -1.16
N LEU A 389 -6.79 -20.03 -1.90
CA LEU A 389 -7.66 -19.09 -2.60
C LEU A 389 -8.41 -19.79 -3.72
N GLU A 390 -9.71 -19.53 -3.83
CA GLU A 390 -10.60 -20.04 -4.89
C GLU A 390 -11.23 -18.85 -5.64
N GLU A 391 -11.50 -19.04 -6.93
CA GLU A 391 -12.20 -18.03 -7.73
C GLU A 391 -13.58 -17.70 -7.13
N GLY A 392 -13.90 -16.41 -7.06
CA GLY A 392 -15.13 -15.90 -6.45
C GLY A 392 -15.00 -15.61 -4.95
N MET A 393 -13.90 -15.95 -4.29
CA MET A 393 -13.62 -15.46 -2.93
C MET A 393 -13.43 -13.94 -2.96
N VAL A 394 -13.98 -13.27 -1.95
CA VAL A 394 -13.63 -11.88 -1.62
C VAL A 394 -12.92 -11.89 -0.27
N ILE A 395 -11.75 -11.27 -0.21
CA ILE A 395 -10.85 -11.32 0.94
C ILE A 395 -10.18 -9.95 1.12
N THR A 396 -9.97 -9.52 2.37
CA THR A 396 -9.15 -8.35 2.68
C THR A 396 -7.67 -8.68 2.53
N VAL A 397 -6.88 -7.69 2.10
CA VAL A 397 -5.41 -7.72 2.14
C VAL A 397 -4.98 -6.53 2.97
N GLU A 398 -4.60 -6.77 4.21
CA GLU A 398 -4.42 -5.75 5.25
C GLU A 398 -3.09 -5.85 6.01
N PRO A 399 -1.92 -5.95 5.35
CA PRO A 399 -0.66 -5.94 6.09
C PRO A 399 -0.52 -4.67 6.93
N GLY A 400 0.16 -4.80 8.06
CA GLY A 400 0.43 -3.69 8.96
C GLY A 400 1.76 -3.81 9.68
N CYS A 401 2.25 -2.68 10.16
CA CYS A 401 3.45 -2.57 10.99
C CYS A 401 3.17 -1.65 12.16
N TYR A 402 3.25 -2.21 13.38
CA TYR A 402 2.92 -1.51 14.62
C TYR A 402 4.06 -1.59 15.63
N PHE A 403 4.24 -0.53 16.39
CA PHE A 403 5.20 -0.47 17.49
C PHE A 403 4.46 -0.61 18.82
N ILE A 404 4.18 -1.87 19.20
CA ILE A 404 3.40 -2.22 20.39
C ILE A 404 4.34 -2.62 21.52
N ASP A 405 4.50 -1.78 22.55
CA ASP A 405 5.39 -2.02 23.69
C ASP A 405 5.15 -3.39 24.34
N ALA A 406 3.89 -3.81 24.50
CA ALA A 406 3.53 -5.11 25.08
C ALA A 406 4.04 -6.34 24.29
N LEU A 407 4.42 -6.17 23.03
CA LEU A 407 5.03 -7.22 22.20
C LEU A 407 6.53 -6.99 22.00
N LEU A 408 6.95 -5.74 21.83
CA LEU A 408 8.34 -5.36 21.63
C LEU A 408 9.20 -5.62 22.86
N ASP A 409 8.75 -5.22 24.05
CA ASP A 409 9.56 -5.34 25.27
C ASP A 409 9.90 -6.81 25.59
N PRO A 410 8.93 -7.76 25.62
CA PRO A 410 9.25 -9.17 25.82
C PRO A 410 10.14 -9.76 24.71
N ALA A 411 9.95 -9.33 23.46
CA ALA A 411 10.75 -9.81 22.33
C ALA A 411 12.20 -9.30 22.39
N MET A 412 12.42 -8.07 22.88
CA MET A 412 13.75 -7.50 23.08
C MET A 412 14.47 -8.09 24.30
N GLU A 413 13.75 -8.58 25.31
CA GLU A 413 14.30 -9.20 26.52
C GLU A 413 14.63 -10.70 26.34
N ASN A 414 13.94 -11.38 25.43
CA ASN A 414 14.15 -12.80 25.19
C ASN A 414 15.50 -13.09 24.50
N SER A 415 16.27 -14.05 25.02
CA SER A 415 17.60 -14.40 24.52
C SER A 415 17.64 -14.87 23.06
N ASN A 416 16.57 -15.47 22.57
CA ASN A 416 16.51 -15.99 21.20
C ASN A 416 16.24 -14.88 20.18
N THR A 417 15.43 -13.89 20.56
CA THR A 417 14.94 -12.82 19.67
C THR A 417 15.69 -11.50 19.82
N SER A 418 16.24 -11.21 21.00
CA SER A 418 16.92 -9.95 21.32
C SER A 418 18.04 -9.55 20.35
N LYS A 419 18.79 -10.53 19.84
CA LYS A 419 19.88 -10.33 18.86
C LYS A 419 19.43 -9.70 17.54
N PHE A 420 18.14 -9.74 17.22
CA PHE A 420 17.58 -9.17 15.99
C PHE A 420 17.07 -7.73 16.16
N PHE A 421 17.06 -7.19 17.38
CA PHE A 421 16.58 -5.84 17.65
C PHE A 421 17.73 -4.87 17.89
N ASN A 422 17.77 -3.80 17.09
CA ASN A 422 18.53 -2.59 17.45
C ASN A 422 17.65 -1.71 18.35
N ARG A 423 17.94 -1.72 19.66
CA ARG A 423 17.15 -1.00 20.68
C ARG A 423 17.10 0.51 20.45
N GLU A 424 18.17 1.10 19.97
CA GLU A 424 18.22 2.54 19.67
C GLU A 424 17.30 2.87 18.48
N ALA A 425 17.38 2.06 17.42
CA ALA A 425 16.50 2.22 16.26
C ALA A 425 15.03 2.02 16.64
N ILE A 426 14.69 1.00 17.44
CA ILE A 426 13.31 0.79 17.93
C ILE A 426 12.86 1.94 18.84
N GLY A 427 13.75 2.45 19.69
CA GLY A 427 13.48 3.60 20.55
C GLY A 427 13.05 4.85 19.77
N ARG A 428 13.58 5.06 18.56
CA ARG A 428 13.16 6.15 17.66
C ARG A 428 11.69 6.07 17.23
N PHE A 429 11.14 4.86 17.12
CA PHE A 429 9.74 4.62 16.73
C PHE A 429 8.80 4.40 17.93
N LYS A 430 9.28 4.63 19.16
CA LYS A 430 8.41 4.54 20.34
C LYS A 430 7.33 5.62 20.28
N GLY A 431 6.07 5.22 20.44
CA GLY A 431 4.93 6.13 20.31
C GLY A 431 4.56 6.51 18.87
N PHE A 432 5.24 5.95 17.85
CA PHE A 432 4.87 6.13 16.44
C PHE A 432 3.44 5.64 16.15
N GLY A 433 3.00 4.61 16.88
CA GLY A 433 1.75 3.91 16.62
C GLY A 433 1.95 2.81 15.58
N GLY A 434 1.27 2.90 14.44
CA GLY A 434 1.44 1.95 13.35
C GLY A 434 0.79 2.37 12.03
N VAL A 435 1.06 1.57 11.01
CA VAL A 435 0.50 1.70 9.66
C VAL A 435 -0.20 0.41 9.30
N ARG A 436 -1.40 0.52 8.72
CA ARG A 436 -2.10 -0.58 8.04
C ARG A 436 -2.62 -0.08 6.70
N ILE A 437 -2.49 -0.90 5.68
CA ILE A 437 -3.00 -0.60 4.32
C ILE A 437 -3.87 -1.78 3.94
N GLU A 438 -5.17 -1.53 3.81
CA GLU A 438 -6.15 -2.60 3.61
C GLU A 438 -7.02 -2.38 2.39
N SER A 439 -7.10 -3.40 1.54
CA SER A 439 -7.96 -3.41 0.36
C SER A 439 -8.85 -4.66 0.29
N ASP A 440 -10.05 -4.49 -0.25
CA ASP A 440 -10.97 -5.58 -0.56
C ASP A 440 -10.63 -6.15 -1.94
N VAL A 441 -10.35 -7.45 -2.00
CA VAL A 441 -9.84 -8.10 -3.20
C VAL A 441 -10.71 -9.28 -3.59
N HIS A 442 -11.16 -9.28 -4.85
CA HIS A 442 -11.88 -10.39 -5.46
C HIS A 442 -10.88 -11.32 -6.18
N VAL A 443 -10.85 -12.61 -5.83
CA VAL A 443 -10.04 -13.62 -6.50
C VAL A 443 -10.71 -14.03 -7.82
N THR A 444 -9.99 -13.89 -8.93
CA THR A 444 -10.46 -14.23 -10.29
C THR A 444 -9.79 -15.51 -10.80
N ALA A 445 -10.26 -16.09 -11.91
CA ALA A 445 -9.65 -17.28 -12.50
C ALA A 445 -8.11 -17.20 -12.69
N ASN A 446 -7.57 -16.02 -13.03
CA ASN A 446 -6.16 -15.86 -13.41
C ASN A 446 -5.37 -14.92 -12.47
N GLY A 447 -5.93 -14.53 -11.33
CA GLY A 447 -5.31 -13.55 -10.45
C GLY A 447 -6.29 -12.96 -9.45
N SER A 448 -6.25 -11.66 -9.25
CA SER A 448 -7.14 -10.94 -8.36
C SER A 448 -7.53 -9.57 -8.94
N ASN A 449 -8.64 -9.02 -8.45
CA ASN A 449 -9.10 -7.68 -8.77
C ASN A 449 -9.26 -6.90 -7.46
N ASN A 450 -8.42 -5.89 -7.25
CA ASN A 450 -8.55 -4.97 -6.13
C ASN A 450 -9.75 -4.04 -6.38
N MET A 451 -10.74 -4.07 -5.50
CA MET A 451 -11.94 -3.24 -5.60
C MET A 451 -11.73 -1.85 -4.98
N THR A 452 -10.83 -1.75 -3.99
CA THR A 452 -10.54 -0.52 -3.23
C THR A 452 -9.85 0.53 -4.09
N ASN A 453 -10.44 1.72 -4.12
CA ASN A 453 -10.01 2.83 -4.95
C ASN A 453 -9.72 4.09 -4.12
N VAL A 454 -8.64 4.05 -3.35
CA VAL A 454 -8.12 5.16 -2.53
C VAL A 454 -6.68 5.48 -2.92
N PRO A 455 -6.15 6.70 -2.68
CA PRO A 455 -4.74 6.99 -2.89
C PRO A 455 -3.85 6.10 -2.01
N ARG A 456 -2.77 5.55 -2.58
CA ARG A 456 -1.86 4.63 -1.88
C ARG A 456 -0.42 5.08 -1.92
N GLU A 457 0.04 5.67 -3.02
CA GLU A 457 1.40 6.19 -3.04
C GLU A 457 1.49 7.43 -2.15
N VAL A 458 2.64 7.63 -1.49
CA VAL A 458 2.89 8.82 -0.63
C VAL A 458 2.50 10.11 -1.35
N TRP A 459 2.92 10.27 -2.61
CA TRP A 459 2.62 11.47 -3.39
C TRP A 459 1.15 11.61 -3.79
N GLU A 460 0.40 10.50 -3.91
CA GLU A 460 -1.05 10.54 -4.18
C GLU A 460 -1.80 11.03 -2.95
N ILE A 461 -1.46 10.48 -1.77
CA ILE A 461 -2.05 10.87 -0.48
C ILE A 461 -1.80 12.35 -0.23
N GLU A 462 -0.54 12.80 -0.30
CA GLU A 462 -0.22 14.22 -0.10
C GLU A 462 -0.94 15.14 -1.09
N ALA A 463 -1.12 14.70 -2.34
CA ALA A 463 -1.85 15.49 -3.34
C ALA A 463 -3.35 15.59 -3.01
N VAL A 464 -3.98 14.48 -2.64
CA VAL A 464 -5.40 14.44 -2.26
C VAL A 464 -5.65 15.28 -1.01
N MET A 465 -4.81 15.15 0.01
CA MET A 465 -4.90 15.95 1.24
C MET A 465 -4.67 17.44 0.97
N ALA A 466 -3.86 17.79 -0.03
CA ALA A 466 -3.68 19.17 -0.51
C ALA A 466 -4.84 19.67 -1.42
N GLY A 467 -5.90 18.89 -1.58
CA GLY A 467 -7.12 19.27 -2.31
C GLY A 467 -7.20 18.81 -3.77
N ALA A 468 -6.33 17.89 -4.22
CA ALA A 468 -6.44 17.33 -5.56
C ALA A 468 -7.68 16.43 -5.74
N ALA A 469 -8.19 16.38 -6.96
CA ALA A 469 -9.26 15.45 -7.35
C ALA A 469 -8.76 13.99 -7.29
N TRP A 470 -9.69 13.06 -7.02
CA TRP A 470 -9.43 11.62 -7.03
C TRP A 470 -10.53 10.92 -7.86
N PRO A 471 -10.21 9.90 -8.69
CA PRO A 471 -8.87 9.41 -8.98
C PRO A 471 -8.00 10.50 -9.62
N LEU A 472 -6.72 10.52 -9.26
CA LEU A 472 -5.78 11.42 -9.91
C LEU A 472 -5.76 11.05 -11.38
N ASP A 473 -6.03 12.02 -12.25
CA ASP A 473 -6.15 11.79 -13.68
C ASP A 473 -4.86 11.12 -14.15
N LYS A 474 -4.89 9.81 -14.43
CA LYS A 474 -3.68 9.08 -14.83
C LYS A 474 -3.16 9.64 -16.16
N ALA A 475 -3.96 10.33 -16.97
CA ALA A 475 -3.43 11.12 -18.09
C ALA A 475 -2.53 12.31 -17.63
N SER A 476 -2.70 12.82 -16.41
CA SER A 476 -1.85 13.84 -15.77
C SER A 476 -0.68 13.26 -14.93
N ALA A 477 -0.81 12.00 -14.46
CA ALA A 477 0.20 11.26 -13.68
C ALA A 477 1.05 10.27 -14.51
N CYS A 478 0.46 9.45 -15.39
CA CYS A 478 1.13 8.63 -16.43
C CYS A 478 1.78 9.51 -17.51
N SER A 479 1.42 10.78 -17.57
CA SER A 479 2.22 11.74 -18.32
C SER A 479 3.55 12.07 -17.62
N ARG A 480 3.84 11.59 -16.40
CA ARG A 480 5.22 11.57 -15.88
C ARG A 480 6.09 10.51 -16.57
N GLU A 481 5.53 9.41 -17.07
CA GLU A 481 6.28 8.40 -17.85
C GLU A 481 6.35 8.68 -19.35
N ASN A 482 5.55 9.61 -19.90
CA ASN A 482 5.53 9.84 -21.36
C ASN A 482 5.49 11.31 -21.84
N LYS A 483 5.66 12.31 -20.97
CA LYS A 483 5.71 13.71 -21.42
C LYS A 483 6.95 14.07 -22.26
N ASN A 484 8.01 13.26 -22.20
CA ASN A 484 9.22 13.45 -23.02
C ASN A 484 9.24 12.57 -24.27
N LYS A 485 8.16 11.85 -24.59
CA LYS A 485 8.13 10.96 -25.77
C LYS A 485 8.46 11.71 -27.07
N PHE A 486 8.14 13.00 -27.17
CA PHE A 486 8.51 13.86 -28.30
C PHE A 486 10.03 14.03 -28.50
N LEU A 487 10.85 13.79 -27.47
CA LEU A 487 12.30 13.83 -27.56
C LEU A 487 12.88 12.61 -28.28
N PHE A 488 12.19 11.47 -28.20
CA PHE A 488 12.70 10.17 -28.68
C PHE A 488 11.93 9.66 -29.91
N LYS A 489 10.62 9.88 -29.96
CA LYS A 489 9.74 9.32 -30.99
C LYS A 489 10.18 9.72 -32.40
N ASN A 490 10.33 8.73 -33.27
CA ASN A 490 10.77 8.85 -34.66
C ASN A 490 12.15 9.49 -34.84
N LYS A 491 13.00 9.50 -33.80
CA LYS A 491 14.37 10.02 -33.88
C LYS A 491 15.41 8.92 -33.83
N ILE A 492 16.57 9.20 -34.40
CA ILE A 492 17.78 8.40 -34.21
C ILE A 492 18.45 8.85 -32.92
N ILE A 493 18.79 7.90 -32.06
CA ILE A 493 19.37 8.16 -30.73
C ILE A 493 20.75 7.54 -30.68
N LEU A 494 21.69 8.27 -30.07
CA LEU A 494 23.03 7.77 -29.74
C LEU A 494 23.13 7.69 -28.21
N ASP A 495 23.26 6.49 -27.68
CA ASP A 495 23.45 6.20 -26.26
C ASP A 495 24.94 5.88 -26.04
N VAL A 496 25.69 6.80 -25.44
CA VAL A 496 27.16 6.71 -25.29
C VAL A 496 27.51 6.19 -23.89
N GLY A 497 28.22 5.07 -23.82
CA GLY A 497 28.44 4.37 -22.55
C GLY A 497 27.19 3.64 -22.10
N ALA A 498 26.56 2.91 -23.02
CA ALA A 498 25.23 2.34 -22.84
C ALA A 498 25.15 1.31 -21.70
N GLY A 499 26.29 0.76 -21.24
CA GLY A 499 26.32 -0.27 -20.21
C GLY A 499 25.43 -1.45 -20.60
N THR A 500 24.44 -1.76 -19.77
CA THR A 500 23.47 -2.84 -20.00
C THR A 500 22.48 -2.56 -21.14
N GLY A 501 22.47 -1.34 -21.72
CA GLY A 501 21.53 -0.95 -22.77
C GLY A 501 20.12 -0.62 -22.24
N ILE A 502 19.93 -0.50 -20.93
CA ILE A 502 18.61 -0.23 -20.34
C ILE A 502 17.99 1.07 -20.84
N LEU A 503 18.79 2.13 -21.00
CA LEU A 503 18.32 3.42 -21.53
C LEU A 503 17.98 3.30 -23.02
N SER A 504 18.76 2.52 -23.76
CA SER A 504 18.49 2.20 -25.16
C SER A 504 17.15 1.48 -25.34
N LEU A 505 16.81 0.53 -24.46
CA LEU A 505 15.52 -0.13 -24.43
C LEU A 505 14.37 0.83 -24.11
N PHE A 506 14.53 1.74 -23.14
CA PHE A 506 13.53 2.76 -22.86
C PHE A 506 13.31 3.70 -24.05
N CYS A 507 14.38 4.08 -24.74
CA CYS A 507 14.31 4.89 -25.95
C CYS A 507 13.55 4.17 -27.08
N ALA A 508 13.83 2.89 -27.30
CA ALA A 508 13.12 2.06 -28.28
C ALA A 508 11.63 1.92 -27.92
N LYS A 509 11.31 1.65 -26.64
CA LYS A 509 9.93 1.61 -26.13
C LYS A 509 9.21 2.97 -26.26
N ALA A 510 9.94 4.08 -26.15
CA ALA A 510 9.44 5.43 -26.40
C ALA A 510 9.20 5.73 -27.90
N GLY A 511 9.52 4.80 -28.79
CA GLY A 511 9.25 4.89 -30.23
C GLY A 511 10.36 5.56 -31.02
N ALA A 512 11.61 5.46 -30.57
CA ALA A 512 12.77 5.83 -31.38
C ALA A 512 12.71 5.18 -32.77
N ALA A 513 13.15 5.92 -33.80
CA ALA A 513 13.29 5.34 -35.13
C ALA A 513 14.44 4.31 -35.14
N HIS A 514 15.53 4.64 -34.44
CA HIS A 514 16.66 3.74 -34.21
C HIS A 514 17.46 4.20 -33.00
N VAL A 515 18.14 3.27 -32.32
CA VAL A 515 19.08 3.57 -31.23
C VAL A 515 20.42 2.91 -31.52
N TYR A 516 21.49 3.71 -31.52
CA TYR A 516 22.87 3.21 -31.53
C TYR A 516 23.42 3.25 -30.11
N ALA A 517 23.53 2.08 -29.50
CA ALA A 517 24.07 1.91 -28.16
C ALA A 517 25.58 1.63 -28.25
N VAL A 518 26.42 2.57 -27.84
CA VAL A 518 27.87 2.43 -27.90
C VAL A 518 28.41 2.08 -26.53
N GLU A 519 29.09 0.95 -26.41
CA GLU A 519 29.67 0.46 -25.15
C GLU A 519 31.04 -0.16 -25.42
N CYS A 520 32.06 0.25 -24.67
CA CYS A 520 33.43 -0.22 -24.91
C CYS A 520 33.81 -1.46 -24.12
N SER A 521 33.07 -1.79 -23.06
CA SER A 521 33.30 -2.96 -22.21
C SER A 521 32.56 -4.21 -22.73
N ASP A 522 32.79 -5.33 -22.07
CA ASP A 522 32.07 -6.59 -22.33
C ASP A 522 30.57 -6.51 -22.00
N MET A 523 30.12 -5.45 -21.34
CA MET A 523 28.70 -5.18 -21.13
C MET A 523 27.94 -5.00 -22.45
N ALA A 524 28.64 -4.63 -23.54
CA ALA A 524 28.06 -4.61 -24.88
C ALA A 524 27.46 -5.96 -25.28
N ASP A 525 28.08 -7.07 -24.89
CA ASP A 525 27.59 -8.41 -25.22
C ASP A 525 26.30 -8.74 -24.47
N MET A 526 26.22 -8.34 -23.20
CA MET A 526 24.99 -8.46 -22.40
C MET A 526 23.88 -7.53 -22.91
N ALA A 527 24.23 -6.31 -23.33
CA ALA A 527 23.28 -5.38 -23.91
C ALA A 527 22.66 -5.93 -25.22
N MET A 528 23.45 -6.64 -26.04
CA MET A 528 22.94 -7.32 -27.23
C MET A 528 21.90 -8.40 -26.86
N GLU A 529 22.21 -9.23 -25.87
CA GLU A 529 21.27 -10.26 -25.39
C GLU A 529 20.00 -9.65 -24.78
N MET A 530 20.11 -8.55 -24.03
CA MET A 530 18.97 -7.84 -23.46
C MET A 530 18.09 -7.22 -24.56
N VAL A 531 18.70 -6.63 -25.59
CA VAL A 531 17.99 -6.09 -26.76
C VAL A 531 17.21 -7.19 -27.48
N GLU A 532 17.83 -8.35 -27.69
CA GLU A 532 17.20 -9.50 -28.33
C GLU A 532 16.05 -10.07 -27.50
N SER A 533 16.30 -10.34 -26.22
CA SER A 533 15.33 -10.92 -25.28
C SER A 533 14.08 -10.05 -25.10
N ASN A 534 14.21 -8.74 -25.29
CA ASN A 534 13.09 -7.80 -25.20
C ASN A 534 12.45 -7.46 -26.56
N GLY A 535 12.88 -8.10 -27.64
CA GLY A 535 12.28 -7.94 -28.98
C GLY A 535 12.57 -6.60 -29.65
N PHE A 536 13.69 -5.95 -29.31
CA PHE A 536 14.08 -4.65 -29.87
C PHE A 536 15.26 -4.71 -30.85
N SER A 537 15.67 -5.89 -31.31
CA SER A 537 16.81 -6.07 -32.24
C SER A 537 16.70 -5.28 -33.54
N GLU A 538 15.47 -5.02 -34.00
CA GLU A 538 15.21 -4.23 -35.22
C GLU A 538 15.34 -2.71 -35.00
N VAL A 539 15.37 -2.26 -33.74
CA VAL A 539 15.36 -0.83 -33.36
C VAL A 539 16.66 -0.41 -32.66
N VAL A 540 17.31 -1.31 -31.93
CA VAL A 540 18.53 -1.02 -31.17
C VAL A 540 19.71 -1.79 -31.75
N THR A 541 20.76 -1.08 -32.15
CA THR A 541 22.05 -1.65 -32.55
C THR A 541 23.09 -1.34 -31.51
N VAL A 542 23.70 -2.39 -30.93
CA VAL A 542 24.82 -2.24 -30.00
C VAL A 542 26.13 -2.25 -30.80
N LEU A 543 26.97 -1.25 -30.58
CA LEU A 543 28.29 -1.10 -31.20
C LEU A 543 29.36 -1.22 -30.10
N LYS A 544 30.07 -2.36 -30.09
CA LYS A 544 31.13 -2.62 -29.13
C LYS A 544 32.40 -1.87 -29.51
N GLY A 545 32.82 -0.92 -28.69
CA GLY A 545 34.06 -0.15 -28.88
C GLY A 545 34.00 1.26 -28.28
N LYS A 546 35.09 2.00 -28.40
CA LYS A 546 35.16 3.38 -27.94
C LYS A 546 34.46 4.31 -28.93
N ILE A 547 33.70 5.28 -28.44
CA ILE A 547 32.98 6.23 -29.30
C ILE A 547 33.92 7.02 -30.22
N GLU A 548 35.16 7.24 -29.78
CA GLU A 548 36.21 7.93 -30.53
C GLU A 548 36.80 7.08 -31.69
N GLU A 549 36.58 5.75 -31.65
CA GLU A 549 37.15 4.77 -32.59
C GLU A 549 36.08 4.14 -33.51
N ILE A 550 34.79 4.33 -33.21
CA ILE A 550 33.66 3.77 -33.96
C ILE A 550 33.21 4.75 -35.06
N GLU A 551 33.07 4.23 -36.28
CA GLU A 551 32.36 4.93 -37.35
C GLU A 551 30.85 4.68 -37.22
N LEU A 552 30.09 5.74 -36.92
CA LEU A 552 28.65 5.65 -36.81
C LEU A 552 28.02 5.52 -38.22
N PRO A 553 27.01 4.66 -38.40
CA PRO A 553 26.37 4.42 -39.71
C PRO A 553 25.51 5.59 -40.22
N VAL A 554 25.56 6.75 -39.55
CA VAL A 554 24.85 7.97 -39.90
C VAL A 554 25.85 9.13 -39.93
N ALA A 555 26.18 9.61 -41.14
CA ALA A 555 27.24 10.61 -41.33
C ALA A 555 26.90 12.00 -40.78
N LYS A 556 25.60 12.37 -40.69
CA LYS A 556 25.14 13.64 -40.14
C LYS A 556 23.67 13.56 -39.70
N VAL A 557 23.36 14.13 -38.54
CA VAL A 557 21.99 14.39 -38.09
C VAL A 557 21.73 15.90 -38.06
N SER A 558 20.54 16.35 -38.49
CA SER A 558 20.12 17.76 -38.40
C SER A 558 19.38 17.99 -37.07
N ASP A 559 19.67 19.10 -36.39
CA ASP A 559 18.97 19.56 -35.18
C ASP A 559 18.91 18.55 -34.01
N GLY A 560 20.07 17.94 -33.72
CA GLY A 560 20.24 17.01 -32.58
C GLY A 560 20.12 17.69 -31.22
N ILE A 561 19.58 16.96 -30.24
CA ILE A 561 19.51 17.38 -28.83
C ILE A 561 20.47 16.51 -28.04
N LEU A 562 21.35 17.12 -27.25
CA LEU A 562 22.20 16.42 -26.29
C LEU A 562 21.52 16.40 -24.92
N LEU A 563 21.48 15.24 -24.27
CA LEU A 563 20.95 15.07 -22.92
C LEU A 563 21.95 14.26 -22.08
N PRO A 564 22.17 14.62 -20.81
CA PRO A 564 21.78 15.89 -20.19
C PRO A 564 22.43 17.08 -20.92
N ASP A 565 21.77 18.24 -20.93
CA ASP A 565 22.25 19.42 -21.66
C ASP A 565 23.03 20.40 -20.79
N LYS A 566 22.90 20.30 -19.45
CA LYS A 566 23.66 21.12 -18.51
C LYS A 566 24.19 20.33 -17.33
N ALA A 567 25.41 20.68 -16.90
CA ALA A 567 26.05 20.19 -15.68
C ALA A 567 26.54 21.37 -14.85
N SER A 568 26.30 21.37 -13.54
CA SER A 568 26.79 22.38 -12.60
C SER A 568 27.66 21.72 -11.54
N LEU A 569 28.90 22.18 -11.38
CA LEU A 569 29.85 21.68 -10.39
C LEU A 569 29.82 22.58 -9.16
N TYR A 570 29.76 21.99 -7.97
CA TYR A 570 29.74 22.66 -6.67
C TYR A 570 30.88 22.18 -5.79
N LEU A 571 31.17 22.98 -4.75
CA LEU A 571 32.17 22.70 -3.73
C LEU A 571 31.60 23.01 -2.34
N THR A 572 31.95 22.19 -1.35
CA THR A 572 31.70 22.44 0.08
C THR A 572 32.86 21.93 0.92
N ALA A 573 32.97 22.37 2.17
CA ALA A 573 33.96 21.88 3.14
C ALA A 573 33.31 20.91 4.14
N ILE A 574 34.06 19.90 4.57
CA ILE A 574 33.59 18.89 5.52
C ILE A 574 34.59 18.62 6.65
N GLU A 575 34.05 18.16 7.78
CA GLU A 575 34.74 17.51 8.90
C GLU A 575 34.75 16.00 8.63
N ASP A 576 35.91 15.34 8.74
CA ASP A 576 36.05 13.91 8.46
C ASP A 576 37.35 13.37 9.09
N ALA A 577 37.51 13.61 10.39
CA ALA A 577 38.70 13.26 11.15
C ALA A 577 38.97 11.75 11.12
N ASP A 578 37.94 10.93 11.33
CA ASP A 578 38.06 9.48 11.44
C ASP A 578 38.64 8.86 10.16
N TYR A 579 38.12 9.23 8.99
CA TYR A 579 38.66 8.74 7.73
C TYR A 579 40.10 9.20 7.52
N LYS A 580 40.38 10.49 7.79
CA LYS A 580 41.73 11.04 7.61
C LYS A 580 42.73 10.33 8.52
N GLU A 581 42.38 10.05 9.77
CA GLU A 581 43.24 9.33 10.70
C GLU A 581 43.47 7.88 10.21
N ASP A 582 42.38 7.15 9.92
CA ASP A 582 42.43 5.72 9.61
C ASP A 582 43.01 5.38 8.24
N LYS A 583 42.88 6.28 7.26
CA LYS A 583 43.23 5.98 5.85
C LYS A 583 44.41 6.80 5.34
N ILE A 584 44.66 7.97 5.92
CA ILE A 584 45.76 8.85 5.50
C ILE A 584 46.85 8.85 6.57
N GLU A 585 46.55 9.16 7.82
CA GLU A 585 47.55 9.24 8.90
C GLU A 585 48.08 7.87 9.33
N PHE A 586 47.30 6.80 9.15
CA PHE A 586 47.73 5.41 9.30
C PHE A 586 49.10 5.13 8.64
N TRP A 587 49.35 5.69 7.46
CA TRP A 587 50.62 5.50 6.73
C TRP A 587 51.83 6.14 7.43
N SER A 588 51.62 7.11 8.32
CA SER A 588 52.69 7.70 9.14
C SER A 588 53.27 6.67 10.12
N ASN A 589 52.48 5.68 10.54
CA ASN A 589 52.90 4.63 11.47
C ASN A 589 52.06 3.34 11.28
N VAL A 590 52.43 2.54 10.30
CA VAL A 590 51.82 1.23 10.05
C VAL A 590 52.55 0.19 10.90
N TYR A 591 51.99 -0.16 12.06
CA TYR A 591 52.58 -1.17 12.96
C TYR A 591 54.06 -0.88 13.32
N SER A 592 54.40 0.36 13.68
CA SER A 592 55.77 0.85 13.95
C SER A 592 56.66 1.05 12.71
N PHE A 593 56.13 0.91 11.50
CA PHE A 593 56.83 1.24 10.26
C PHE A 593 56.38 2.60 9.71
N ASN A 594 57.34 3.48 9.40
CA ASN A 594 57.05 4.74 8.72
C ASN A 594 56.87 4.50 7.22
N MET A 595 55.63 4.58 6.74
CA MET A 595 55.26 4.46 5.33
C MET A 595 54.72 5.80 4.78
N SER A 596 55.18 6.93 5.32
CA SER A 596 54.71 8.28 4.93
C SER A 596 54.94 8.63 3.46
N CYS A 597 55.75 7.86 2.73
CA CYS A 597 55.83 7.95 1.27
C CYS A 597 54.50 7.58 0.58
N ILE A 598 53.73 6.63 1.13
CA ILE A 598 52.40 6.24 0.65
C ILE A 598 51.38 7.31 1.03
N LYS A 599 51.50 7.92 2.22
CA LYS A 599 50.66 9.07 2.62
C LYS A 599 50.63 10.16 1.56
N LYS A 600 51.79 10.51 1.00
CA LYS A 600 51.89 11.52 -0.08
C LYS A 600 51.11 11.11 -1.33
N GLN A 601 51.12 9.83 -1.67
CA GLN A 601 50.37 9.31 -2.82
C GLN A 601 48.86 9.30 -2.52
N ALA A 602 48.45 8.84 -1.34
CA ALA A 602 47.05 8.81 -0.89
C ALA A 602 46.43 10.22 -0.84
N MET A 603 47.19 11.22 -0.40
CA MET A 603 46.76 12.63 -0.38
C MET A 603 46.59 13.25 -1.77
N MET A 604 47.22 12.68 -2.80
CA MET A 604 47.10 13.13 -4.18
C MET A 604 45.93 12.47 -4.92
N GLU A 605 45.36 11.40 -4.39
CA GLU A 605 44.29 10.65 -5.04
C GLU A 605 42.94 11.02 -4.40
N PRO A 606 42.03 11.68 -5.14
CA PRO A 606 40.70 11.98 -4.61
C PRO A 606 39.93 10.69 -4.27
N LEU A 607 39.22 10.71 -3.14
CA LEU A 607 38.29 9.64 -2.78
C LEU A 607 36.93 9.90 -3.45
N VAL A 608 36.28 8.84 -3.90
CA VAL A 608 34.91 8.91 -4.44
C VAL A 608 33.97 8.18 -3.48
N ASP A 609 33.28 8.93 -2.62
CA ASP A 609 32.33 8.37 -1.65
C ASP A 609 31.10 9.26 -1.36
N THR A 610 30.23 8.83 -0.45
CA THR A 610 29.07 9.61 0.01
C THR A 610 29.39 10.34 1.30
N VAL A 611 29.09 11.63 1.36
CA VAL A 611 29.24 12.49 2.56
C VAL A 611 28.01 12.39 3.45
N ASP A 612 28.21 12.23 4.76
CA ASP A 612 27.14 12.42 5.75
C ASP A 612 26.81 13.93 5.85
N GLN A 613 25.53 14.29 5.84
CA GLN A 613 25.10 15.69 5.96
C GLN A 613 25.60 16.37 7.23
N ASN A 614 25.81 15.62 8.31
CA ASN A 614 26.33 16.12 9.57
C ASN A 614 27.80 16.50 9.50
N GLN A 615 28.54 16.02 8.50
CA GLN A 615 29.94 16.36 8.27
C GLN A 615 30.11 17.69 7.54
N ILE A 616 29.05 18.34 7.05
CA ILE A 616 29.16 19.59 6.28
C ILE A 616 29.43 20.77 7.22
N VAL A 617 30.56 21.46 7.00
CA VAL A 617 31.02 22.58 7.85
C VAL A 617 30.75 23.94 7.22
N SER A 618 30.57 24.02 5.90
CA SER A 618 30.40 25.28 5.18
C SER A 618 29.14 25.35 4.33
N ASN A 619 28.82 26.55 3.86
CA ASN A 619 27.94 26.71 2.72
C ASN A 619 28.50 25.97 1.49
N CYS A 620 27.63 25.77 0.48
CA CYS A 620 28.06 25.29 -0.82
C CYS A 620 28.28 26.44 -1.80
N GLN A 621 29.22 26.28 -2.72
CA GLN A 621 29.46 27.21 -3.80
C GLN A 621 29.40 26.53 -5.16
N LEU A 622 28.63 27.13 -6.08
CA LEU A 622 28.68 26.83 -7.51
C LEU A 622 30.02 27.28 -8.09
N LEU A 623 30.79 26.34 -8.62
CA LEU A 623 32.05 26.59 -9.30
C LEU A 623 31.82 26.90 -10.78
N LYS A 624 31.16 26.01 -11.51
CA LYS A 624 30.98 26.17 -12.96
C LYS A 624 29.71 25.49 -13.44
N THR A 625 28.93 26.18 -14.26
CA THR A 625 27.86 25.59 -15.05
C THR A 625 28.33 25.43 -16.50
N MET A 626 28.16 24.24 -17.04
CA MET A 626 28.54 23.84 -18.39
C MET A 626 27.29 23.52 -19.20
N ASP A 627 27.10 24.23 -20.31
CA ASP A 627 26.10 23.88 -21.33
C ASP A 627 26.74 22.90 -22.30
N ILE A 628 26.53 21.61 -22.04
CA ILE A 628 27.23 20.50 -22.70
C ILE A 628 26.98 20.55 -24.21
N SER A 629 25.79 21.00 -24.63
CA SER A 629 25.42 21.12 -26.04
C SER A 629 26.24 22.13 -26.84
N LYS A 630 26.98 23.02 -26.17
CA LYS A 630 27.80 24.07 -26.79
C LYS A 630 29.28 23.94 -26.50
N MET A 631 29.69 22.92 -25.73
CA MET A 631 31.08 22.76 -25.36
C MET A 631 31.93 22.37 -26.56
N VAL A 632 33.12 22.95 -26.64
CA VAL A 632 34.19 22.57 -27.56
C VAL A 632 35.36 21.97 -26.79
N SER A 633 36.27 21.29 -27.50
CA SER A 633 37.47 20.73 -26.89
C SER A 633 38.26 21.81 -26.15
N GLY A 634 38.53 21.56 -24.87
CA GLY A 634 39.17 22.53 -23.96
C GLY A 634 38.23 23.18 -22.94
N ASP A 635 36.91 23.24 -23.17
CA ASP A 635 35.97 23.92 -22.26
C ASP A 635 35.85 23.25 -20.88
N ALA A 636 36.19 21.96 -20.79
CA ALA A 636 36.27 21.23 -19.53
C ALA A 636 37.51 21.60 -18.69
N SER A 637 38.48 22.33 -19.27
CA SER A 637 39.62 22.89 -18.53
C SER A 637 39.30 24.29 -18.02
N PHE A 638 39.39 24.52 -16.72
CA PHE A 638 39.07 25.83 -16.14
C PHE A 638 39.80 26.11 -14.84
N THR A 639 39.94 27.40 -14.53
CA THR A 639 40.32 27.90 -13.20
C THR A 639 39.21 28.80 -12.69
N VAL A 640 38.76 28.58 -11.46
CA VAL A 640 37.65 29.33 -10.86
C VAL A 640 37.93 29.67 -9.40
N PRO A 641 37.64 30.91 -8.96
CA PRO A 641 37.73 31.28 -7.55
C PRO A 641 36.59 30.70 -6.72
N PHE A 642 36.87 30.36 -5.47
CA PHE A 642 35.88 29.98 -4.47
C PHE A 642 36.08 30.69 -3.14
N LYS A 643 35.00 30.75 -2.36
CA LYS A 643 34.82 31.28 -1.02
C LYS A 643 33.76 30.43 -0.31
N LEU A 644 34.21 29.55 0.57
CA LEU A 644 33.36 28.74 1.44
C LEU A 644 33.33 29.41 2.82
N VAL A 645 32.13 29.71 3.32
CA VAL A 645 31.89 30.34 4.61
C VAL A 645 31.45 29.26 5.59
N ALA A 646 32.15 29.13 6.71
CA ALA A 646 31.82 28.17 7.75
C ALA A 646 30.45 28.50 8.39
N GLU A 647 29.61 27.48 8.54
CA GLU A 647 28.27 27.56 9.13
C GLU A 647 28.28 27.20 10.63
N CYS A 648 29.39 26.64 11.13
CA CYS A 648 29.62 26.29 12.53
C CYS A 648 31.10 26.42 12.91
N ASP A 649 31.38 26.38 14.21
CA ASP A 649 32.74 26.23 14.75
C ASP A 649 33.16 24.76 14.63
N ASP A 650 34.11 24.45 13.75
CA ASP A 650 34.56 23.07 13.52
C ASP A 650 35.94 22.97 12.81
N TYR A 651 36.30 21.77 12.35
CA TYR A 651 37.49 21.48 11.57
C TYR A 651 37.15 21.14 10.11
N ILE A 652 37.95 21.66 9.18
CA ILE A 652 37.89 21.28 7.77
C ILE A 652 39.01 20.27 7.48
N HIS A 653 38.62 19.06 7.14
CA HIS A 653 39.50 17.95 6.77
C HIS A 653 39.61 17.77 5.25
N ALA A 654 38.51 18.02 4.53
CA ALA A 654 38.44 17.87 3.08
C ALA A 654 37.53 18.90 2.42
N LEU A 655 37.74 19.10 1.13
CA LEU A 655 36.79 19.75 0.24
C LEU A 655 36.06 18.68 -0.57
N VAL A 656 34.74 18.84 -0.71
CA VAL A 656 33.91 17.91 -1.46
C VAL A 656 33.38 18.60 -2.70
N ALA A 657 33.71 18.06 -3.86
CA ALA A 657 33.14 18.46 -5.13
C ALA A 657 31.99 17.50 -5.52
N TYR A 658 30.88 18.06 -5.98
CA TYR A 658 29.71 17.31 -6.46
C TYR A 658 29.03 18.08 -7.60
N PHE A 659 28.10 17.43 -8.30
CA PHE A 659 27.48 18.03 -9.48
C PHE A 659 25.96 17.85 -9.53
N ASP A 660 25.32 18.81 -10.19
CA ASP A 660 23.93 18.74 -10.58
C ASP A 660 23.84 18.55 -12.10
N MET A 661 22.99 17.63 -12.54
CA MET A 661 22.65 17.44 -13.94
C MET A 661 21.27 17.98 -14.22
N SER A 662 21.11 18.69 -15.33
CA SER A 662 19.84 19.26 -15.77
C SER A 662 19.49 18.83 -17.19
N PHE A 663 18.21 18.55 -17.38
CA PHE A 663 17.58 18.20 -18.66
C PHE A 663 16.59 19.32 -19.03
N THR A 664 17.11 20.47 -19.48
CA THR A 664 16.29 21.66 -19.78
C THR A 664 15.48 21.55 -21.06
N LYS A 665 15.76 20.53 -21.89
CA LYS A 665 15.01 20.25 -23.12
C LYS A 665 13.78 19.35 -22.89
N CYS A 666 13.59 18.86 -21.67
CA CYS A 666 12.40 18.13 -21.26
C CYS A 666 11.20 19.08 -21.13
N HIS A 667 9.99 18.53 -21.25
CA HIS A 667 8.73 19.28 -21.06
C HIS A 667 8.60 19.97 -19.69
N LYS A 668 9.34 19.49 -18.69
CA LYS A 668 9.53 20.06 -17.36
C LYS A 668 11.01 20.15 -17.09
N LEU A 669 11.42 21.13 -16.29
CA LEU A 669 12.78 21.20 -15.78
C LEU A 669 13.02 19.95 -14.92
N MET A 670 13.85 19.05 -15.43
CA MET A 670 14.22 17.80 -14.77
C MET A 670 15.71 17.86 -14.46
N GLY A 671 16.13 17.18 -13.39
CA GLY A 671 17.52 17.12 -13.00
C GLY A 671 17.71 16.28 -11.74
N PHE A 672 18.95 16.00 -11.41
CA PHE A 672 19.33 15.39 -10.14
C PHE A 672 20.62 16.02 -9.65
N SER A 673 20.85 15.92 -8.35
CA SER A 673 22.04 16.41 -7.67
C SER A 673 22.74 15.25 -7.01
N THR A 674 24.06 15.15 -7.18
CA THR A 674 24.91 14.27 -6.36
C THR A 674 25.34 14.95 -5.06
N GLY A 675 24.76 16.11 -4.72
CA GLY A 675 25.12 16.84 -3.52
C GLY A 675 24.78 16.11 -2.22
N PRO A 676 25.50 16.40 -1.14
CA PRO A 676 25.35 15.69 0.14
C PRO A 676 23.99 15.93 0.80
N ARG A 677 23.33 17.07 0.49
CA ARG A 677 21.98 17.41 0.96
C ARG A 677 20.85 16.82 0.11
N SER A 678 21.19 16.02 -0.92
CA SER A 678 20.26 15.43 -1.88
C SER A 678 20.13 13.91 -1.67
N ARG A 679 19.11 13.30 -2.30
CA ARG A 679 18.95 11.84 -2.30
C ARG A 679 20.21 11.17 -2.88
N ALA A 680 20.72 10.14 -2.20
CA ALA A 680 21.89 9.40 -2.65
C ALA A 680 21.69 8.83 -4.06
N THR A 681 22.74 8.91 -4.88
CA THR A 681 22.78 8.33 -6.22
C THR A 681 23.94 7.34 -6.31
N HIS A 682 23.97 6.50 -7.34
CA HIS A 682 25.13 5.63 -7.59
C HIS A 682 26.37 6.44 -8.03
N TRP A 683 26.19 7.67 -8.50
CA TRP A 683 27.26 8.65 -8.61
C TRP A 683 27.48 9.29 -7.24
N LYS A 684 28.71 9.16 -6.75
CA LYS A 684 29.14 9.64 -5.44
C LYS A 684 29.82 11.02 -5.56
N GLN A 685 30.29 11.59 -4.45
CA GLN A 685 31.02 12.85 -4.43
C GLN A 685 32.53 12.66 -4.44
N THR A 686 33.28 13.68 -4.84
CA THR A 686 34.75 13.66 -4.88
C THR A 686 35.33 14.40 -3.69
N PHE A 687 35.99 13.66 -2.80
CA PHE A 687 36.66 14.15 -1.61
C PHE A 687 38.10 14.53 -1.94
N LEU A 688 38.48 15.74 -1.55
CA LEU A 688 39.78 16.35 -1.75
C LEU A 688 40.34 16.68 -0.37
N TYR A 689 40.91 15.66 0.30
CA TYR A 689 41.50 15.84 1.63
C TYR A 689 42.62 16.86 1.60
N LEU A 690 42.62 17.78 2.56
CA LEU A 690 43.62 18.83 2.68
C LEU A 690 44.83 18.33 3.47
N GLU A 691 46.04 18.75 3.09
CA GLU A 691 47.26 18.37 3.84
C GLU A 691 47.17 18.80 5.31
N ASP A 692 46.76 20.04 5.57
CA ASP A 692 46.56 20.58 6.90
C ASP A 692 45.09 20.44 7.35
N VAL A 693 44.85 20.18 8.64
CA VAL A 693 43.50 20.29 9.24
C VAL A 693 43.26 21.74 9.60
N LEU A 694 42.17 22.33 9.10
CA LEU A 694 41.90 23.75 9.28
C LEU A 694 40.86 23.96 10.38
N THR A 695 41.22 24.65 11.46
CA THR A 695 40.24 25.06 12.47
C THR A 695 39.53 26.33 12.00
N THR A 696 38.20 26.29 11.93
CA THR A 696 37.36 27.42 11.50
C THR A 696 36.33 27.77 12.57
N CYS A 697 36.03 29.06 12.70
CA CYS A 697 34.87 29.53 13.46
C CYS A 697 33.72 29.88 12.51
N GLU A 698 32.49 29.90 13.03
CA GLU A 698 31.29 30.33 12.30
C GLU A 698 31.57 31.67 11.60
N ARG A 699 31.17 31.77 10.33
CA ARG A 699 31.31 32.95 9.44
C ARG A 699 32.72 33.24 8.94
N GLU A 700 33.74 32.48 9.35
CA GLU A 700 35.05 32.54 8.72
C GLU A 700 34.99 31.98 7.30
N ALA A 701 35.90 32.44 6.43
CA ALA A 701 35.85 32.13 5.01
C ALA A 701 37.15 31.51 4.52
N LEU A 702 37.06 30.28 4.02
CA LEU A 702 38.11 29.64 3.22
C LEU A 702 37.99 30.14 1.78
N THR A 703 39.01 30.84 1.29
CA THR A 703 39.03 31.43 -0.06
C THR A 703 40.12 30.81 -0.91
N GLY A 704 39.90 30.70 -2.21
CA GLY A 704 40.83 29.97 -3.05
C GLY A 704 40.53 30.00 -4.54
N ASN A 705 41.29 29.21 -5.29
CA ASN A 705 41.03 28.91 -6.70
C ASN A 705 41.16 27.40 -6.93
N MET A 706 40.20 26.82 -7.64
CA MET A 706 40.28 25.45 -8.15
C MET A 706 40.61 25.49 -9.63
N THR A 707 41.63 24.73 -10.05
CA THR A 707 41.99 24.52 -11.45
C THR A 707 41.79 23.06 -11.81
N VAL A 708 41.09 22.79 -12.89
CA VAL A 708 40.77 21.45 -13.39
C VAL A 708 41.24 21.37 -14.84
N ALA A 709 41.99 20.34 -15.21
CA ALA A 709 42.43 20.10 -16.58
C ALA A 709 42.66 18.60 -16.85
N PRO A 710 42.50 18.12 -18.10
CA PRO A 710 42.89 16.77 -18.48
C PRO A 710 44.37 16.49 -18.21
N ASN A 711 44.70 15.28 -17.76
CA ASN A 711 46.06 14.89 -17.50
C ASN A 711 46.85 14.76 -18.82
N LYS A 712 48.07 15.32 -18.82
CA LYS A 712 48.90 15.40 -20.04
C LYS A 712 49.36 14.04 -20.58
N LYS A 713 49.45 13.01 -19.74
CA LYS A 713 49.88 11.66 -20.11
C LYS A 713 48.70 10.73 -20.40
N ASN A 714 47.67 10.79 -19.57
CA ASN A 714 46.42 10.07 -19.77
C ASN A 714 45.27 11.07 -19.88
N PRO A 715 44.83 11.45 -21.09
CA PRO A 715 43.76 12.44 -21.27
C PRO A 715 42.41 12.07 -20.63
N ARG A 716 42.21 10.82 -20.20
CA ARG A 716 41.02 10.39 -19.43
C ARG A 716 41.10 10.73 -17.95
N GLY A 717 42.31 10.87 -17.41
CA GLY A 717 42.51 11.35 -16.04
C GLY A 717 42.37 12.86 -15.95
N ILE A 718 42.09 13.36 -14.75
CA ILE A 718 41.89 14.78 -14.46
C ILE A 718 42.93 15.22 -13.42
N ASP A 719 43.71 16.24 -13.75
CA ASP A 719 44.58 16.94 -12.80
C ASP A 719 43.79 18.10 -12.16
N ILE A 720 43.71 18.09 -10.82
CA ILE A 720 43.03 19.13 -10.03
C ILE A 720 44.08 19.85 -9.19
N MET A 721 44.13 21.17 -9.23
CA MET A 721 44.95 21.99 -8.34
C MET A 721 44.07 22.92 -7.53
N ILE A 722 44.21 22.90 -6.21
CA ILE A 722 43.50 23.79 -5.29
C ILE A 722 44.50 24.72 -4.63
N LYS A 723 44.30 26.03 -4.79
CA LYS A 723 44.94 27.05 -3.97
C LYS A 723 43.93 27.52 -2.94
N TYR A 724 44.26 27.50 -1.66
CA TYR A 724 43.34 27.92 -0.60
C TYR A 724 44.06 28.72 0.48
N ALA A 725 43.32 29.64 1.11
CA ALA A 725 43.76 30.45 2.22
C ALA A 725 42.61 30.69 3.21
N LEU A 726 42.91 30.54 4.49
CA LEU A 726 42.03 30.87 5.61
C LEU A 726 42.81 31.85 6.49
N ASN A 727 42.18 32.98 6.82
CA ASN A 727 42.72 33.95 7.78
C ASN A 727 41.68 34.13 8.89
N GLY A 728 41.57 33.09 9.73
CA GLY A 728 40.63 33.01 10.83
C GLY A 728 41.29 33.33 12.18
N GLN A 729 40.47 33.34 13.23
CA GLN A 729 40.87 33.59 14.60
C GLN A 729 41.80 32.51 15.15
N ARG A 730 41.57 31.25 14.75
CA ARG A 730 42.29 30.07 15.25
C ARG A 730 43.25 29.47 14.23
N CYS A 731 43.13 29.81 12.96
CA CYS A 731 43.94 29.25 11.88
C CYS A 731 44.26 30.33 10.84
N VAL A 732 45.56 30.51 10.53
CA VAL A 732 46.01 31.35 9.42
C VAL A 732 46.89 30.51 8.50
N ILE A 733 46.43 30.25 7.28
CA ILE A 733 47.12 29.37 6.34
C ILE A 733 46.96 29.83 4.89
N SER A 734 47.94 29.49 4.06
CA SER A 734 47.86 29.57 2.60
C SER A 734 48.62 28.39 1.97
N ARG A 735 47.96 27.64 1.09
CA ARG A 735 48.49 26.41 0.49
C ARG A 735 48.11 26.27 -0.97
N THR A 736 48.87 25.42 -1.66
CA THR A 736 48.56 24.92 -3.00
C THR A 736 48.75 23.42 -3.00
N GLN A 737 47.71 22.67 -3.31
CA GLN A 737 47.70 21.21 -3.32
C GLN A 737 47.29 20.70 -4.70
N TYR A 738 47.83 19.55 -5.09
CA TYR A 738 47.60 18.91 -6.38
C TYR A 738 47.01 17.52 -6.18
N PHE A 739 45.97 17.21 -6.94
CA PHE A 739 45.30 15.92 -6.97
C PHE A 739 45.27 15.37 -8.39
N LYS A 740 45.23 14.05 -8.52
CA LYS A 740 45.16 13.31 -9.77
C LYS A 740 44.04 12.29 -9.67
N MET A 741 42.97 12.52 -10.42
CA MET A 741 41.87 11.58 -10.57
C MET A 741 42.13 10.75 -11.83
N GLN A 742 42.10 9.42 -11.71
CA GLN A 742 42.37 8.51 -12.84
C GLN A 742 41.13 8.10 -13.60
#